data_AF-U7QG27-F1
#
_entry.id   AF-U7QG27-F1
#
_cell.length_a   1.000
_cell.length_b   1.000
_cell.length_c   1.000
_cell.angle_alpha   90.00
_cell.angle_beta   90.00
_cell.angle_gamma   90.00
#
_symmetry.space_group_name_H-M   'P 1'
#
loop_
_entity.id
_entity.type
_entity.pdbx_description
1 polymer ?
#
loop_
_entity_poly.entity_id
_entity_poly.type
_entity_poly.pdbx_seq_one_letter_code
_entity_poly.pdbx_strand_id
1 'polypeptide(L)'
;MGWVFALNAEAFRVVSRVPQGLIISILIVLFAGLSQAIAQSIILFINKVQPLRFVFSLLINALLFVAGFLFLVFSTWLITLLPGTVNVSLITLIKVLGISYATLVFSFLGALPYLGLPLLSLLSVWHLLALVVGFSAVTEIAVEKGLGYVVFGWIVLQILQQTVGRPLANFGRWLSDTVAGVDLSTRRRDVNNLVQTRAQQSSSVWQEQLRERITEIRQTPYSSEYNSQTTVTETKPQPASTSTATFSQLPNRIENRPTQTNKTVKTILGLFGIAILTYIIIIFLRPIREWWFGWYTSLPTLFRLTFKLVWIGVIALVVAGLLAPLETLGWWAGWYDDQVDTTVNAVELAEPVADPQTISRYIVYLDGIGKSTFEYLPDIEEFLNTLAPALPDDMALIRGIMPYSVLNNPLDQDRPLAFLWKLVEKSRLANPASVLGLLINIRNVLIVGVSADKRYGPLYNQGIAQVVYNGLVKNGYRLNSSIPITLIGYSGGGQMSCACAPFLKRAISAPIDVISLGGVISGNCNILKLEHLYHLVGDEDGVEQIGPIMFPGRWKIFPLSYWNRAKRRGKTSIFSMGPVGHQVPGGILDPDLTLSDGHSSLEQTINYIKKIVQGNLLPKIDLTAVQASNYELYRQAEFTRPDYYPIDQTVNSHLYKPIGTWMGRLILPKLEERSQIRGVLFEVHHADTDSQHLVGQVVKLRWADHPQVQKLVKAVTQDVHFSADAEYTSKYGGLVHPVRLNHWQSVDPLESLAGSHPVDDLIIMLEGGVTVEEEPTATSNYPVTLRIYHTPIQITGRYYGLIQFVRPISGTDQFRVVHFNPISRQFDGFPEQVRLPEVIQAPAYGSYPSTTHKIEQSPLNETGWYIYGAKDANGQFVVQSLAPRSLLRLQANQVRFEKSADRYIRKEAWDNIVAQKGQISSVLCLNHKDESSSAIQNAIADWQEGDRALLLHSYGGIGGKNKEPAASTPIFFGHFAYGVAEVIRDPLASELRFEISYHQVYTHNTDGLIAGTLHWSRYVGDRQFGWLGTRPICDILVKLDAFTGDYNFDGVRRSPLTEMLSQLEVMTARYRIGDGTGGTYVGPANNCSQDSNRALFASIQNIKAGIESNQDWLKNWASRHPQQAEDFNQLIELGIDLKRQLQPFGQPRSDWENQEYNLGTTLEDEPLRNLAMGLSSWRTLLPRKASDTVVQTFLKYNACVWVLRTNQIGGYNPNIEPIAPITL
;
A
#
# COMPACT_ATOMS: atom_id res chain seq x y z
N MET A 1 -50.66 -15.97 -2.26
CA MET A 1 -49.33 -15.41 -1.92
C MET A 1 -49.15 -15.23 -0.42
N GLY A 2 -50.01 -14.49 0.30
CA GLY A 2 -49.86 -14.30 1.76
C GLY A 2 -49.70 -15.59 2.58
N TRP A 3 -50.46 -16.64 2.28
CA TRP A 3 -50.31 -17.95 2.94
C TRP A 3 -48.99 -18.67 2.61
N VAL A 4 -48.39 -18.40 1.44
CA VAL A 4 -47.06 -18.92 1.07
C VAL A 4 -45.97 -18.21 1.87
N PHE A 5 -46.11 -16.90 2.12
CA PHE A 5 -45.20 -16.17 3.02
C PHE A 5 -45.21 -16.71 4.43
N ALA A 6 -46.38 -17.10 4.93
CA ALA A 6 -46.54 -17.73 6.25
C ALA A 6 -46.10 -19.21 6.27
N LEU A 7 -45.56 -19.75 5.16
CA LEU A 7 -45.21 -21.16 5.01
C LEU A 7 -46.39 -22.10 5.39
N ASN A 8 -47.62 -21.68 5.09
CA ASN A 8 -48.81 -22.47 5.40
C ASN A 8 -48.98 -23.57 4.35
N ALA A 9 -48.91 -24.83 4.81
CA ALA A 9 -49.03 -26.03 3.97
C ALA A 9 -50.33 -26.05 3.13
N GLU A 10 -51.42 -25.47 3.64
CA GLU A 10 -52.71 -25.45 2.94
C GLU A 10 -52.66 -24.63 1.65
N ALA A 11 -51.81 -23.59 1.57
CA ALA A 11 -51.63 -22.81 0.35
C ALA A 11 -51.16 -23.68 -0.83
N PHE A 12 -50.25 -24.60 -0.55
CA PHE A 12 -49.64 -25.51 -1.51
C PHE A 12 -50.60 -26.64 -1.91
N ARG A 13 -51.46 -27.08 -0.99
CA ARG A 13 -52.53 -28.05 -1.28
C ARG A 13 -53.63 -27.43 -2.13
N VAL A 14 -54.08 -26.23 -1.81
CA VAL A 14 -55.12 -25.52 -2.56
C VAL A 14 -54.68 -25.26 -4.00
N VAL A 15 -53.46 -24.77 -4.23
CA VAL A 15 -52.98 -24.49 -5.62
C VAL A 15 -52.93 -25.75 -6.48
N SER A 16 -52.67 -26.92 -5.88
CA SER A 16 -52.65 -28.18 -6.62
C SER A 16 -54.03 -28.58 -7.17
N ARG A 17 -55.11 -28.19 -6.49
CA ARG A 17 -56.51 -28.55 -6.77
C ARG A 17 -57.25 -27.54 -7.66
N VAL A 18 -56.80 -26.28 -7.71
CA VAL A 18 -57.45 -25.24 -8.52
C VAL A 18 -57.16 -25.47 -10.03
N PRO A 19 -58.17 -25.40 -10.92
CA PRO A 19 -57.98 -25.60 -12.37
C PRO A 19 -56.94 -24.67 -13.00
N GLN A 20 -56.91 -23.41 -12.56
CA GLN A 20 -55.98 -22.38 -13.02
C GLN A 20 -54.61 -22.42 -12.31
N GLY A 21 -54.38 -23.37 -11.39
CA GLY A 21 -53.18 -23.40 -10.55
C GLY A 21 -51.86 -23.50 -11.32
N LEU A 22 -51.86 -24.13 -12.50
CA LEU A 22 -50.69 -24.23 -13.37
C LEU A 22 -50.29 -22.86 -13.94
N ILE A 23 -51.26 -22.14 -14.51
CA ILE A 23 -51.06 -20.81 -15.10
C ILE A 23 -50.59 -19.83 -14.02
N ILE A 24 -51.24 -19.84 -12.85
CA ILE A 24 -50.87 -18.98 -11.71
C ILE A 24 -49.42 -19.22 -11.31
N SER A 25 -48.99 -20.48 -11.24
CA SER A 25 -47.64 -20.85 -10.81
C SER A 25 -46.58 -20.42 -11.82
N ILE A 26 -46.82 -20.62 -13.12
CA ILE A 26 -45.92 -20.18 -14.18
C ILE A 26 -45.81 -18.65 -14.20
N LEU A 27 -46.93 -17.93 -14.04
CA LEU A 27 -46.92 -16.46 -13.96
C LEU A 27 -46.14 -15.96 -12.74
N ILE A 28 -46.28 -16.60 -11.58
CA ILE A 28 -45.50 -16.24 -10.39
C ILE A 28 -44.00 -16.44 -10.63
N VAL A 29 -43.60 -17.56 -11.23
CA VAL A 29 -42.19 -17.81 -11.58
C VAL A 29 -41.68 -16.79 -12.61
N LEU A 30 -42.50 -16.41 -13.61
CA LEU A 30 -42.14 -15.39 -14.59
C LEU A 30 -41.95 -14.02 -13.92
N PHE A 31 -42.86 -13.60 -13.05
CA PHE A 31 -42.72 -12.34 -12.31
C PHE A 31 -41.54 -12.38 -11.35
N ALA A 32 -41.27 -13.50 -10.69
CA ALA A 32 -40.07 -13.69 -9.88
C ALA A 32 -38.80 -13.57 -10.74
N GLY A 33 -38.77 -14.17 -11.93
CA GLY A 33 -37.67 -14.07 -12.89
C GLY A 33 -37.44 -12.64 -13.37
N LEU A 34 -38.50 -11.91 -13.71
CA LEU A 34 -38.41 -10.48 -14.08
C LEU A 34 -37.92 -9.63 -12.90
N SER A 35 -38.44 -9.87 -11.70
CA SER A 35 -38.05 -9.21 -10.47
C SER A 35 -36.57 -9.42 -10.14
N GLN A 36 -36.09 -10.65 -10.32
CA GLN A 36 -34.68 -11.02 -10.18
C GLN A 36 -33.80 -10.37 -11.26
N ALA A 37 -34.25 -10.33 -12.50
CA ALA A 37 -33.56 -9.66 -13.60
C ALA A 37 -33.41 -8.15 -13.33
N ILE A 38 -34.43 -7.50 -12.77
CA ILE A 38 -34.37 -6.10 -12.32
C ILE A 38 -33.33 -5.93 -11.21
N ALA A 39 -33.32 -6.83 -10.21
CA ALA A 39 -32.37 -6.81 -9.10
C ALA A 39 -30.90 -6.90 -9.56
N GLN A 40 -30.66 -7.63 -10.66
CA GLN A 40 -29.34 -7.87 -11.25
C GLN A 40 -29.05 -6.98 -12.48
N SER A 41 -29.94 -6.04 -12.79
CA SER A 41 -29.88 -5.21 -14.00
C SER A 41 -28.59 -4.40 -14.14
N ILE A 42 -27.87 -4.17 -13.04
CA ILE A 42 -26.54 -3.54 -13.03
C ILE A 42 -25.56 -4.18 -14.03
N ILE A 43 -25.64 -5.50 -14.25
CA ILE A 43 -24.77 -6.20 -15.19
C ILE A 43 -24.97 -5.66 -16.61
N LEU A 44 -26.21 -5.35 -16.99
CA LEU A 44 -26.53 -4.79 -18.31
C LEU A 44 -25.98 -3.37 -18.45
N PHE A 45 -26.03 -2.56 -17.39
CA PHE A 45 -25.43 -1.23 -17.38
C PHE A 45 -23.90 -1.27 -17.48
N ILE A 46 -23.25 -2.17 -16.73
CA ILE A 46 -21.80 -2.35 -16.78
C ILE A 46 -21.32 -2.67 -18.20
N ASN A 47 -22.07 -3.50 -18.92
CA ASN A 47 -21.80 -3.88 -20.31
C ASN A 47 -22.31 -2.85 -21.35
N LYS A 48 -22.77 -1.66 -20.94
CA LYS A 48 -23.30 -0.59 -21.82
C LYS A 48 -24.42 -1.03 -22.77
N VAL A 49 -25.33 -1.86 -22.29
CA VAL A 49 -26.51 -2.26 -23.09
C VAL A 49 -27.37 -1.04 -23.40
N GLN A 50 -27.76 -0.87 -24.66
CA GLN A 50 -28.61 0.24 -25.10
C GLN A 50 -30.03 0.18 -24.47
N PRO A 51 -30.72 1.31 -24.24
CA PRO A 51 -32.00 1.33 -23.53
C PRO A 51 -33.09 0.40 -24.09
N LEU A 52 -33.21 0.28 -25.41
CA LEU A 52 -34.19 -0.62 -26.03
C LEU A 52 -33.82 -2.10 -25.81
N ARG A 53 -32.55 -2.44 -25.97
CA ARG A 53 -32.00 -3.80 -25.74
C ARG A 53 -32.05 -4.20 -24.27
N PHE A 54 -31.98 -3.22 -23.36
CA PHE A 54 -32.09 -3.42 -21.92
C PHE A 54 -33.44 -4.05 -21.55
N VAL A 55 -34.55 -3.51 -22.07
CA VAL A 55 -35.90 -4.05 -21.81
C VAL A 55 -36.04 -5.47 -22.34
N PHE A 56 -35.58 -5.74 -23.56
CA PHE A 56 -35.60 -7.10 -24.12
C PHE A 56 -34.71 -8.07 -23.34
N SER A 57 -33.57 -7.61 -22.84
CA SER A 57 -32.66 -8.42 -22.00
C SER A 57 -33.32 -8.81 -20.68
N LEU A 58 -34.10 -7.91 -20.06
CA LEU A 58 -34.87 -8.24 -18.86
C LEU A 58 -35.94 -9.31 -19.13
N LEU A 59 -36.67 -9.20 -20.25
CA LEU A 59 -37.69 -10.18 -20.64
C LEU A 59 -37.09 -11.55 -20.95
N ILE A 60 -35.98 -11.60 -21.69
CA ILE A 60 -35.29 -12.86 -22.00
C ILE A 60 -34.72 -13.51 -20.75
N ASN A 61 -34.13 -12.74 -19.84
CA ASN A 61 -33.68 -13.28 -18.55
C ASN A 61 -34.83 -13.85 -17.72
N ALA A 62 -36.00 -13.22 -17.73
CA ALA A 62 -37.20 -13.76 -17.08
C ALA A 62 -37.66 -15.10 -17.71
N LEU A 63 -37.60 -15.22 -19.04
CA LEU A 63 -37.92 -16.47 -19.75
C LEU A 63 -36.91 -17.58 -19.47
N LEU A 64 -35.61 -17.26 -19.49
CA LEU A 64 -34.54 -18.20 -19.12
C LEU A 64 -34.67 -18.66 -17.66
N PHE A 65 -35.12 -17.78 -16.77
CA PHE A 65 -35.42 -18.12 -15.37
C PHE A 65 -36.55 -19.15 -15.27
N VAL A 66 -37.64 -18.98 -16.03
CA VAL A 66 -38.74 -19.97 -16.10
C VAL A 66 -38.23 -21.32 -16.62
N ALA A 67 -37.36 -21.32 -17.64
CA ALA A 67 -36.75 -22.55 -18.13
C ALA A 67 -35.92 -23.25 -17.04
N GLY A 68 -35.08 -22.49 -16.33
CA GLY A 68 -34.29 -23.01 -15.20
C GLY A 68 -35.15 -23.60 -14.07
N PHE A 69 -36.27 -22.96 -13.76
CA PHE A 69 -37.29 -23.50 -12.85
C PHE A 69 -37.84 -24.85 -13.33
N LEU A 70 -38.25 -24.95 -14.60
CA LEU A 70 -38.78 -26.21 -15.15
C LEU A 70 -37.74 -27.34 -15.07
N PHE A 71 -36.45 -27.04 -15.29
CA PHE A 71 -35.37 -28.00 -15.10
C PHE A 71 -35.22 -28.43 -13.64
N LEU A 72 -35.31 -27.49 -12.69
CA LEU A 72 -35.28 -27.82 -11.26
C LEU A 72 -36.45 -28.74 -10.88
N VAL A 73 -37.67 -28.43 -11.32
CA VAL A 73 -38.84 -29.27 -11.06
C VAL A 73 -38.70 -30.65 -11.69
N PHE A 74 -38.22 -30.72 -12.94
CA PHE A 74 -37.98 -31.97 -13.63
C PHE A 74 -36.93 -32.84 -12.91
N SER A 75 -35.81 -32.24 -12.49
CA SER A 75 -34.77 -32.96 -11.73
C SER A 75 -35.27 -33.47 -10.37
N THR A 76 -36.12 -32.70 -9.70
CA THR A 76 -36.75 -33.11 -8.44
C THR A 76 -37.76 -34.24 -8.67
N TRP A 77 -38.52 -34.18 -9.76
CA TRP A 77 -39.46 -35.22 -10.17
C TRP A 77 -38.76 -36.55 -10.53
N LEU A 78 -37.59 -36.52 -11.16
CA LEU A 78 -36.83 -37.74 -11.45
C LEU A 78 -36.51 -38.55 -10.18
N ILE A 79 -36.29 -37.88 -9.05
CA ILE A 79 -36.04 -38.53 -7.76
C ILE A 79 -37.30 -39.24 -7.26
N THR A 80 -38.49 -38.69 -7.52
CA THR A 80 -39.78 -39.29 -7.16
C THR A 80 -40.13 -40.56 -7.97
N LEU A 81 -39.31 -40.90 -8.97
CA LEU A 81 -39.45 -42.13 -9.75
C LEU A 81 -38.58 -43.28 -9.22
N LEU A 82 -37.69 -43.01 -8.25
CA LEU A 82 -36.79 -44.03 -7.72
C LEU A 82 -37.54 -45.00 -6.79
N PRO A 83 -37.18 -46.30 -6.76
CA PRO A 83 -37.80 -47.27 -5.86
C PRO A 83 -37.70 -46.83 -4.39
N GLY A 84 -38.82 -46.88 -3.66
CA GLY A 84 -38.89 -46.46 -2.24
C GLY A 84 -39.10 -44.96 -2.01
N THR A 85 -39.39 -44.18 -3.05
CA THR A 85 -39.70 -42.75 -2.96
C THR A 85 -41.19 -42.44 -3.08
N VAL A 86 -41.57 -41.19 -2.82
CA VAL A 86 -42.95 -40.70 -2.95
C VAL A 86 -43.34 -40.52 -4.41
N ASN A 87 -44.54 -40.93 -4.81
CA ASN A 87 -45.01 -40.76 -6.19
C ASN A 87 -45.86 -39.49 -6.32
N VAL A 88 -45.40 -38.52 -7.11
CA VAL A 88 -46.12 -37.27 -7.39
C VAL A 88 -46.07 -36.95 -8.87
N SER A 89 -47.19 -36.48 -9.42
CA SER A 89 -47.22 -36.05 -10.82
C SER A 89 -46.35 -34.81 -11.06
N LEU A 90 -45.67 -34.76 -12.22
CA LEU A 90 -44.84 -33.62 -12.62
C LEU A 90 -45.65 -32.31 -12.63
N ILE A 91 -46.91 -32.33 -13.10
CA ILE A 91 -47.79 -31.16 -13.13
C ILE A 91 -48.10 -30.66 -11.72
N THR A 92 -48.32 -31.57 -10.76
CA THR A 92 -48.53 -31.21 -9.36
C THR A 92 -47.28 -30.53 -8.79
N LEU A 93 -46.09 -31.06 -9.07
CA LEU A 93 -44.84 -30.42 -8.64
C LEU A 93 -44.61 -29.06 -9.29
N ILE A 94 -44.96 -28.87 -10.58
CA ILE A 94 -44.87 -27.55 -11.24
C ILE A 94 -45.78 -26.53 -10.53
N LYS A 95 -47.02 -26.90 -10.19
CA LYS A 95 -47.93 -26.01 -9.46
C LYS A 95 -47.38 -25.61 -8.08
N VAL A 96 -46.88 -26.60 -7.36
CA VAL A 96 -46.53 -26.48 -5.94
C VAL A 96 -45.18 -25.82 -5.73
N LEU A 97 -44.18 -26.23 -6.50
CA LEU A 97 -42.87 -25.59 -6.48
C LEU A 97 -42.94 -24.22 -7.14
N GLY A 98 -43.77 -24.03 -8.18
CA GLY A 98 -43.96 -22.72 -8.82
C GLY A 98 -44.55 -21.65 -7.88
N ILE A 99 -45.56 -21.98 -7.06
CA ILE A 99 -46.11 -21.00 -6.11
C ILE A 99 -45.11 -20.61 -5.01
N SER A 100 -44.12 -21.45 -4.71
CA SER A 100 -43.05 -21.14 -3.73
C SER A 100 -42.13 -19.98 -4.17
N TYR A 101 -42.13 -19.61 -5.46
CA TYR A 101 -41.43 -18.44 -5.98
C TYR A 101 -42.13 -17.12 -5.64
N ALA A 102 -43.30 -17.15 -4.98
CA ALA A 102 -44.03 -15.94 -4.59
C ALA A 102 -43.20 -14.97 -3.73
N THR A 103 -42.24 -15.47 -2.96
CA THR A 103 -41.29 -14.62 -2.19
C THR A 103 -40.32 -13.88 -3.10
N LEU A 104 -39.85 -14.52 -4.16
CA LEU A 104 -38.91 -13.95 -5.14
C LEU A 104 -39.56 -12.94 -6.10
N VAL A 105 -40.89 -12.82 -6.09
CA VAL A 105 -41.57 -11.68 -6.75
C VAL A 105 -41.09 -10.34 -6.18
N PHE A 106 -40.57 -10.32 -4.95
CA PHE A 106 -40.01 -9.13 -4.30
C PHE A 106 -38.50 -8.95 -4.53
N SER A 107 -37.87 -9.80 -5.35
CA SER A 107 -36.44 -9.70 -5.65
C SER A 107 -36.03 -8.35 -6.23
N PHE A 108 -36.92 -7.57 -6.84
CA PHE A 108 -36.66 -6.22 -7.33
C PHE A 108 -36.18 -5.27 -6.22
N LEU A 109 -36.58 -5.51 -4.95
CA LEU A 109 -36.04 -4.78 -3.78
C LEU A 109 -34.53 -5.00 -3.63
N GLY A 110 -34.00 -6.06 -4.23
CA GLY A 110 -32.60 -6.29 -4.41
C GLY A 110 -31.87 -5.18 -5.14
N ALA A 111 -32.53 -4.41 -6.01
CA ALA A 111 -31.93 -3.23 -6.66
C ALA A 111 -31.81 -2.02 -5.72
N LEU A 112 -32.37 -2.07 -4.50
CA LEU A 112 -32.17 -1.00 -3.52
C LEU A 112 -30.69 -0.89 -3.15
N PRO A 113 -30.14 0.34 -3.13
CA PRO A 113 -28.79 0.58 -2.67
C PRO A 113 -28.60 0.08 -1.25
N TYR A 114 -27.50 -0.63 -1.02
CA TYR A 114 -27.05 -1.19 0.25
C TYR A 114 -27.94 -2.30 0.84
N LEU A 115 -29.23 -2.03 1.10
CA LEU A 115 -30.18 -2.99 1.68
C LEU A 115 -30.57 -4.15 0.75
N GLY A 116 -30.38 -3.99 -0.57
CA GLY A 116 -30.82 -4.95 -1.55
C GLY A 116 -30.17 -6.34 -1.41
N LEU A 117 -28.87 -6.42 -1.12
CA LEU A 117 -28.16 -7.70 -0.97
C LEU A 117 -28.64 -8.52 0.25
N PRO A 118 -28.75 -7.93 1.45
CA PRO A 118 -29.39 -8.60 2.59
C PRO A 118 -30.81 -9.07 2.29
N LEU A 119 -31.63 -8.21 1.65
CA LEU A 119 -33.01 -8.56 1.30
C LEU A 119 -33.08 -9.74 0.32
N LEU A 120 -32.24 -9.74 -0.72
CA LEU A 120 -32.16 -10.87 -1.65
C LEU A 120 -31.75 -12.16 -0.96
N SER A 121 -30.82 -12.09 -0.02
CA SER A 121 -30.37 -13.25 0.75
C SER A 121 -31.51 -13.80 1.62
N LEU A 122 -32.24 -12.91 2.31
CA LEU A 122 -33.41 -13.28 3.11
C LEU A 122 -34.50 -13.91 2.24
N LEU A 123 -34.85 -13.30 1.11
CA LEU A 123 -35.86 -13.80 0.19
C LEU A 123 -35.47 -15.17 -0.41
N SER A 124 -34.18 -15.38 -0.69
CA SER A 124 -33.65 -16.65 -1.19
C SER A 124 -33.75 -17.77 -0.15
N VAL A 125 -33.41 -17.48 1.12
CA VAL A 125 -33.60 -18.43 2.23
C VAL A 125 -35.08 -18.73 2.42
N TRP A 126 -35.95 -17.72 2.39
CA TRP A 126 -37.40 -17.90 2.53
C TRP A 126 -38.00 -18.72 1.39
N HIS A 127 -37.51 -18.51 0.16
CA HIS A 127 -37.89 -19.31 -1.01
C HIS A 127 -37.51 -20.78 -0.83
N LEU A 128 -36.31 -21.08 -0.34
CA LEU A 128 -35.90 -22.46 -0.06
C LEU A 128 -36.84 -23.12 0.97
N LEU A 129 -37.18 -22.41 2.05
CA LEU A 129 -38.15 -22.91 3.03
C LEU A 129 -39.52 -23.18 2.40
N ALA A 130 -39.99 -22.28 1.52
CA ALA A 130 -41.25 -22.43 0.81
C ALA A 130 -41.25 -23.63 -0.16
N LEU A 131 -40.14 -23.92 -0.84
CA LEU A 131 -39.98 -25.12 -1.67
C LEU A 131 -40.13 -26.40 -0.84
N VAL A 132 -39.46 -26.46 0.31
CA VAL A 132 -39.45 -27.63 1.20
C VAL A 132 -40.82 -27.88 1.82
N VAL A 133 -41.47 -26.83 2.32
CA VAL A 133 -42.83 -26.92 2.89
C VAL A 133 -43.84 -27.29 1.80
N GLY A 134 -43.73 -26.70 0.62
CA GLY A 134 -44.61 -27.01 -0.50
C GLY A 134 -44.50 -28.47 -0.93
N PHE A 135 -43.27 -28.99 -1.09
CA PHE A 135 -43.04 -30.39 -1.43
C PHE A 135 -43.64 -31.32 -0.36
N SER A 136 -43.37 -31.05 0.92
CA SER A 136 -43.87 -31.85 2.05
C SER A 136 -45.40 -31.83 2.17
N ALA A 137 -46.03 -30.69 1.90
CA ALA A 137 -47.48 -30.52 2.00
C ALA A 137 -48.28 -31.40 1.03
N VAL A 138 -47.67 -31.77 -0.11
CA VAL A 138 -48.31 -32.49 -1.22
C VAL A 138 -47.89 -33.95 -1.29
N THR A 139 -46.74 -34.28 -0.71
CA THR A 139 -46.25 -35.67 -0.57
C THR A 139 -46.61 -36.30 0.77
N GLU A 140 -47.15 -35.52 1.71
CA GLU A 140 -47.51 -35.94 3.07
C GLU A 140 -46.33 -36.52 3.88
N ILE A 141 -45.09 -36.19 3.51
CA ILE A 141 -43.89 -36.58 4.26
C ILE A 141 -43.47 -35.51 5.27
N ALA A 142 -42.66 -35.92 6.25
CA ALA A 142 -42.03 -35.01 7.19
C ALA A 142 -41.13 -33.99 6.47
N VAL A 143 -41.13 -32.74 6.96
CA VAL A 143 -40.38 -31.60 6.41
C VAL A 143 -38.88 -31.91 6.26
N GLU A 144 -38.31 -32.64 7.22
CA GLU A 144 -36.90 -33.09 7.21
C GLU A 144 -36.59 -33.97 5.98
N LYS A 145 -37.49 -34.89 5.65
CA LYS A 145 -37.36 -35.75 4.46
C LYS A 145 -37.58 -34.92 3.19
N GLY A 146 -38.55 -34.01 3.20
CA GLY A 146 -38.80 -33.07 2.09
C GLY A 146 -37.60 -32.20 1.75
N LEU A 147 -36.84 -31.74 2.75
CA LEU A 147 -35.58 -31.02 2.53
C LEU A 147 -34.58 -31.87 1.73
N GLY A 148 -34.46 -33.16 2.07
CA GLY A 148 -33.62 -34.11 1.34
C GLY A 148 -33.97 -34.15 -0.16
N TYR A 149 -35.25 -34.29 -0.51
CA TYR A 149 -35.69 -34.32 -1.92
C TYR A 149 -35.36 -33.03 -2.69
N VAL A 150 -35.55 -31.86 -2.08
CA VAL A 150 -35.22 -30.57 -2.71
C VAL A 150 -33.71 -30.42 -2.91
N VAL A 151 -32.90 -30.81 -1.91
CA VAL A 151 -31.43 -30.76 -1.99
C VAL A 151 -30.89 -31.75 -3.01
N PHE A 152 -31.34 -33.00 -3.00
CA PHE A 152 -30.95 -33.99 -4.02
C PHE A 152 -31.40 -33.57 -5.42
N GLY A 153 -32.59 -32.97 -5.55
CA GLY A 153 -33.08 -32.41 -6.82
C GLY A 153 -32.14 -31.34 -7.36
N TRP A 154 -31.69 -30.43 -6.48
CA TRP A 154 -30.69 -29.43 -6.84
C TRP A 154 -29.33 -30.05 -7.22
N ILE A 155 -28.88 -31.11 -6.54
CA ILE A 155 -27.64 -31.83 -6.91
C ILE A 155 -27.78 -32.47 -8.29
N VAL A 156 -28.90 -33.16 -8.57
CA VAL A 156 -29.20 -33.74 -9.89
C VAL A 156 -29.25 -32.66 -10.96
N LEU A 157 -29.83 -31.50 -10.67
CA LEU A 157 -29.82 -30.33 -11.56
C LEU A 157 -28.38 -29.89 -11.89
N GLN A 158 -27.48 -29.81 -10.90
CA GLN A 158 -26.07 -29.47 -11.14
C GLN A 158 -25.38 -30.48 -12.06
N ILE A 159 -25.60 -31.78 -11.82
CA ILE A 159 -25.05 -32.86 -12.66
C ILE A 159 -25.58 -32.76 -14.09
N LEU A 160 -26.89 -32.55 -14.26
CA LEU A 160 -27.52 -32.39 -15.57
C LEU A 160 -27.00 -31.15 -16.31
N GLN A 161 -26.83 -30.02 -15.62
CA GLN A 161 -26.26 -28.79 -16.18
C GLN A 161 -24.80 -28.97 -16.63
N GLN A 162 -24.02 -29.77 -15.92
CA GLN A 162 -22.62 -30.03 -16.25
C GLN A 162 -22.41 -31.12 -17.31
N THR A 163 -23.43 -31.91 -17.64
CA THR A 163 -23.36 -33.00 -18.63
C THR A 163 -24.15 -32.64 -19.89
N VAL A 164 -25.47 -32.89 -19.89
CA VAL A 164 -26.36 -32.74 -21.06
C VAL A 164 -26.86 -31.30 -21.24
N GLY A 165 -26.84 -30.49 -20.18
CA GLY A 165 -27.33 -29.11 -20.16
C GLY A 165 -26.34 -28.05 -20.64
N ARG A 166 -25.06 -28.40 -20.90
CA ARG A 166 -24.04 -27.46 -21.38
C ARG A 166 -24.41 -26.78 -22.71
N PRO A 167 -24.90 -27.49 -23.75
CA PRO A 167 -25.32 -26.86 -25.00
C PRO A 167 -26.48 -25.86 -24.78
N LEU A 168 -27.41 -26.19 -23.88
CA LEU A 168 -28.57 -25.34 -23.58
C LEU A 168 -28.17 -24.10 -22.78
N ALA A 169 -27.23 -24.23 -21.83
CA ALA A 169 -26.66 -23.10 -21.10
C ALA A 169 -25.80 -22.20 -22.01
N ASN A 170 -25.12 -22.77 -23.01
CA ASN A 170 -24.41 -22.00 -24.05
C ASN A 170 -25.39 -21.28 -24.97
N PHE A 171 -26.48 -21.94 -25.38
CA PHE A 171 -27.56 -21.32 -26.15
C PHE A 171 -28.24 -20.17 -25.39
N GLY A 172 -28.52 -20.37 -24.09
CA GLY A 172 -29.07 -19.30 -23.23
C GLY A 172 -28.14 -18.10 -23.11
N ARG A 173 -26.81 -18.33 -23.01
CA ARG A 173 -25.81 -17.25 -23.04
C ARG A 173 -25.77 -16.55 -24.39
N TRP A 174 -25.66 -17.29 -25.49
CA TRP A 174 -25.69 -16.74 -26.84
C TRP A 174 -26.94 -15.89 -27.10
N LEU A 175 -28.12 -16.35 -26.65
CA LEU A 175 -29.36 -15.60 -26.77
C LEU A 175 -29.32 -14.31 -25.95
N SER A 176 -28.81 -14.37 -24.72
CA SER A 176 -28.65 -13.20 -23.86
C SER A 176 -27.67 -12.18 -24.45
N ASP A 177 -26.54 -12.63 -24.99
CA ASP A 177 -25.51 -11.77 -25.61
C ASP A 177 -26.04 -11.14 -26.90
N THR A 178 -26.77 -11.90 -27.72
CA THR A 178 -27.39 -11.42 -28.96
C THR A 178 -28.44 -10.34 -28.68
N VAL A 179 -29.28 -10.55 -27.65
CA VAL A 179 -30.34 -9.61 -27.27
C VAL A 179 -29.77 -8.36 -26.60
N ALA A 180 -28.74 -8.52 -25.76
CA ALA A 180 -28.00 -7.41 -25.18
C ALA A 180 -27.19 -6.64 -26.23
N GLY A 181 -26.74 -7.33 -27.28
CA GLY A 181 -25.96 -6.77 -28.36
C GLY A 181 -24.47 -6.58 -28.07
N VAL A 182 -24.00 -7.19 -26.98
CA VAL A 182 -22.64 -7.13 -26.44
C VAL A 182 -22.38 -8.44 -25.70
N ASP A 183 -21.12 -8.87 -25.64
CA ASP A 183 -20.74 -10.05 -24.86
C ASP A 183 -20.86 -9.75 -23.36
N LEU A 184 -21.84 -10.36 -22.69
CA LEU A 184 -22.12 -10.07 -21.29
C LEU A 184 -21.08 -10.71 -20.38
N SER A 185 -20.22 -9.86 -19.82
CA SER A 185 -19.33 -10.29 -18.75
C SER A 185 -20.10 -10.47 -17.45
N THR A 186 -20.31 -11.73 -17.07
CA THR A 186 -21.12 -12.13 -15.91
C THR A 186 -20.30 -12.63 -14.73
N ARG A 187 -19.02 -12.97 -14.94
CA ARG A 187 -18.12 -13.40 -13.86
C ARG A 187 -17.54 -12.19 -13.13
N ARG A 188 -17.49 -12.28 -11.80
CA ARG A 188 -17.02 -11.18 -10.94
C ARG A 188 -15.59 -10.68 -11.26
N ARG A 189 -14.69 -11.58 -11.67
CA ARG A 189 -13.32 -11.20 -12.08
C ARG A 189 -13.32 -10.41 -13.38
N ASP A 190 -14.07 -10.88 -14.38
CA ASP A 190 -14.14 -10.26 -15.70
C ASP A 190 -14.82 -8.88 -15.62
N VAL A 191 -15.86 -8.75 -14.78
CA VAL A 191 -16.50 -7.46 -14.47
C VAL A 191 -15.55 -6.48 -13.79
N ASN A 192 -14.78 -6.94 -12.79
CA ASN A 192 -13.79 -6.10 -12.12
C ASN A 192 -12.69 -5.64 -13.10
N ASN A 193 -12.21 -6.54 -13.96
CA ASN A 193 -11.21 -6.22 -14.98
C ASN A 193 -11.76 -5.21 -16.00
N LEU A 194 -12.99 -5.40 -16.50
CA LEU A 194 -13.65 -4.45 -17.41
C LEU A 194 -13.78 -3.05 -16.81
N VAL A 195 -14.23 -2.95 -15.56
CA VAL A 195 -14.33 -1.67 -14.85
C VAL A 195 -12.94 -1.05 -14.66
N GLN A 196 -11.92 -1.85 -14.35
CA GLN A 196 -10.54 -1.38 -14.15
C GLN A 196 -9.83 -0.95 -15.46
N THR A 197 -9.85 -1.77 -16.50
CA THR A 197 -9.24 -1.49 -17.81
C THR A 197 -9.88 -0.26 -18.44
N ARG A 198 -11.20 -0.10 -18.30
CA ARG A 198 -11.88 1.08 -18.83
C ARG A 198 -11.62 2.32 -17.99
N ALA A 199 -11.49 2.19 -16.66
CA ALA A 199 -11.04 3.30 -15.83
C ALA A 199 -9.64 3.80 -16.26
N GLN A 200 -8.74 2.90 -16.67
CA GLN A 200 -7.43 3.29 -17.23
C GLN A 200 -7.58 4.05 -18.56
N GLN A 201 -8.42 3.55 -19.47
CA GLN A 201 -8.68 4.21 -20.76
C GLN A 201 -9.41 5.56 -20.60
N SER A 202 -10.33 5.69 -19.64
CA SER A 202 -11.00 6.96 -19.38
C SER A 202 -10.03 8.00 -18.83
N SER A 203 -9.11 7.61 -17.93
CA SER A 203 -8.09 8.52 -17.41
C SER A 203 -7.16 9.09 -18.49
N SER A 204 -6.75 8.29 -19.47
CA SER A 204 -5.90 8.77 -20.59
C SER A 204 -6.67 9.69 -21.54
N VAL A 205 -7.92 9.34 -21.86
CA VAL A 205 -8.80 10.18 -22.70
C VAL A 205 -9.14 11.49 -21.99
N TRP A 206 -9.36 11.47 -20.67
CA TRP A 206 -9.59 12.68 -19.87
C TRP A 206 -8.37 13.59 -19.86
N GLN A 207 -7.17 13.03 -19.76
CA GLN A 207 -5.91 13.78 -19.83
C GLN A 207 -5.69 14.41 -21.22
N GLU A 208 -6.00 13.70 -22.30
CA GLU A 208 -5.92 14.22 -23.68
C GLU A 208 -6.96 15.32 -23.95
N GLN A 209 -8.23 15.09 -23.61
CA GLN A 209 -9.31 16.07 -23.81
C GLN A 209 -9.11 17.36 -23.01
N LEU A 210 -8.61 17.28 -21.77
CA LEU A 210 -8.24 18.46 -20.98
C LEU A 210 -7.01 19.17 -21.54
N ARG A 211 -6.01 18.44 -22.06
CA ARG A 211 -4.84 19.05 -22.71
C ARG A 211 -5.24 19.82 -23.96
N GLU A 212 -6.07 19.23 -24.82
CA GLU A 212 -6.58 19.91 -26.02
C GLU A 212 -7.34 21.20 -25.65
N ARG A 213 -8.22 21.14 -24.64
CA ARG A 213 -9.00 22.31 -24.21
C ARG A 213 -8.20 23.38 -23.46
N ILE A 214 -7.24 23.02 -22.61
CA ILE A 214 -6.33 24.00 -21.99
C ILE A 214 -5.51 24.71 -23.08
N THR A 215 -5.19 24.00 -24.16
CA THR A 215 -4.51 24.56 -25.32
C THR A 215 -5.44 25.51 -26.10
N GLU A 216 -6.71 25.17 -26.30
CA GLU A 216 -7.72 26.08 -26.88
C GLU A 216 -7.95 27.33 -26.01
N ILE A 217 -8.09 27.18 -24.69
CA ILE A 217 -8.33 28.31 -23.76
C ILE A 217 -7.13 29.26 -23.73
N ARG A 218 -5.89 28.73 -23.79
CA ARG A 218 -4.66 29.54 -23.89
C ARG A 218 -4.49 30.25 -25.24
N GLN A 219 -5.20 29.83 -26.28
CA GLN A 219 -5.11 30.41 -27.62
C GLN A 219 -6.13 31.54 -27.88
N THR A 220 -7.08 31.81 -26.97
CA THR A 220 -7.95 32.99 -27.06
C THR A 220 -7.19 34.25 -26.64
N PRO A 221 -6.85 35.19 -27.55
CA PRO A 221 -6.14 36.40 -27.15
C PRO A 221 -7.13 37.39 -26.54
N TYR A 222 -6.86 37.80 -25.30
CA TYR A 222 -7.32 39.09 -24.79
C TYR A 222 -6.71 40.19 -25.67
N SER A 223 -7.49 40.77 -26.58
CA SER A 223 -7.13 42.05 -27.20
C SER A 223 -7.48 43.17 -26.24
N SER A 224 -6.46 43.62 -25.51
CA SER A 224 -6.41 44.93 -24.87
C SER A 224 -6.42 46.02 -25.95
N GLU A 225 -7.44 46.88 -25.97
CA GLU A 225 -7.37 48.17 -26.65
C GLU A 225 -7.59 49.29 -25.63
N TYR A 226 -6.49 49.98 -25.33
CA TYR A 226 -6.48 51.29 -24.68
C TYR A 226 -5.99 52.31 -25.71
N ASN A 227 -6.74 53.41 -25.83
CA ASN A 227 -6.48 54.71 -26.48
C ASN A 227 -6.45 54.79 -28.02
N SER A 228 -7.43 55.49 -28.61
CA SER A 228 -7.39 56.95 -28.82
C SER A 228 -8.59 57.47 -29.63
N GLN A 229 -9.19 58.56 -29.14
CA GLN A 229 -9.92 59.65 -29.80
C GLN A 229 -10.52 59.51 -31.23
N THR A 230 -11.67 60.21 -31.39
CA THR A 230 -12.16 60.98 -32.57
C THR A 230 -13.46 60.47 -33.22
N THR A 231 -14.58 61.08 -32.78
CA THR A 231 -15.72 61.65 -33.53
C THR A 231 -16.34 60.96 -34.78
N VAL A 232 -17.68 60.88 -34.76
CA VAL A 232 -18.65 61.27 -35.84
C VAL A 232 -19.24 60.20 -36.79
N THR A 233 -20.58 60.03 -36.65
CA THR A 233 -21.69 59.66 -37.58
C THR A 233 -21.83 58.30 -38.27
N GLU A 234 -23.06 57.78 -38.13
CA GLU A 234 -24.01 57.30 -39.17
C GLU A 234 -23.48 56.66 -40.46
N THR A 235 -23.87 55.41 -40.78
CA THR A 235 -24.90 55.03 -41.80
C THR A 235 -24.80 53.53 -42.20
N LYS A 236 -25.98 52.89 -42.31
CA LYS A 236 -26.26 51.71 -43.18
C LYS A 236 -26.53 52.20 -44.63
N PRO A 237 -26.74 51.38 -45.69
CA PRO A 237 -26.42 49.96 -45.98
C PRO A 237 -25.92 49.66 -47.44
N GLN A 238 -25.31 48.47 -47.69
CA GLN A 238 -25.33 47.64 -48.94
C GLN A 238 -24.83 48.22 -50.31
N PRO A 239 -24.65 47.44 -51.42
CA PRO A 239 -24.08 46.09 -51.62
C PRO A 239 -23.14 45.94 -52.87
N ALA A 240 -22.55 44.75 -53.04
CA ALA A 240 -21.96 44.12 -54.27
C ALA A 240 -20.68 44.74 -54.89
N SER A 241 -19.59 43.99 -55.16
CA SER A 241 -19.54 42.87 -56.11
C SER A 241 -18.16 42.16 -56.14
N THR A 242 -18.19 40.83 -56.27
CA THR A 242 -17.27 39.88 -56.97
C THR A 242 -15.77 40.21 -57.12
N SER A 243 -14.82 39.32 -56.76
CA SER A 243 -14.59 38.04 -57.46
C SER A 243 -13.56 37.12 -56.77
N THR A 244 -13.96 35.85 -56.61
CA THR A 244 -13.21 34.57 -56.67
C THR A 244 -11.71 34.49 -56.41
N ALA A 245 -11.34 33.68 -55.39
CA ALA A 245 -10.39 32.58 -55.55
C ALA A 245 -10.63 31.49 -54.48
N THR A 246 -10.55 30.25 -54.96
CA THR A 246 -11.05 28.99 -54.40
C THR A 246 -10.10 28.39 -53.36
N PHE A 247 -10.61 27.99 -52.18
CA PHE A 247 -10.06 26.86 -51.42
C PHE A 247 -11.19 26.06 -50.77
N SER A 248 -11.03 24.76 -50.90
CA SER A 248 -11.95 23.65 -50.64
C SER A 248 -12.47 23.54 -49.20
N GLN A 249 -13.75 23.17 -49.13
CA GLN A 249 -14.60 22.95 -47.98
C GLN A 249 -14.03 22.01 -46.90
N LEU A 250 -14.07 22.45 -45.63
CA LEU A 250 -14.29 21.55 -44.49
C LEU A 250 -15.77 21.09 -44.49
N PRO A 251 -16.07 19.83 -44.11
CA PRO A 251 -17.46 19.38 -44.02
C PRO A 251 -18.17 20.09 -42.86
N ASN A 252 -19.33 20.68 -43.16
CA ASN A 252 -20.28 21.23 -42.20
C ASN A 252 -20.53 20.23 -41.05
N ARG A 253 -19.97 20.51 -39.87
CA ARG A 253 -20.50 19.96 -38.63
C ARG A 253 -21.77 20.74 -38.31
N ILE A 254 -22.91 20.13 -38.59
CA ILE A 254 -24.22 20.64 -38.20
C ILE A 254 -24.21 20.82 -36.68
N GLU A 255 -24.08 22.05 -36.19
CA GLU A 255 -24.42 22.40 -34.82
C GLU A 255 -25.94 22.30 -34.66
N ASN A 256 -26.41 21.11 -34.33
CA ASN A 256 -27.77 20.93 -33.81
C ASN A 256 -27.81 21.57 -32.42
N ARG A 257 -28.15 22.86 -32.33
CA ARG A 257 -28.68 23.44 -31.09
C ARG A 257 -29.92 22.60 -30.68
N PRO A 258 -29.95 21.98 -29.49
CA PRO A 258 -31.10 21.19 -29.08
C PRO A 258 -32.30 22.13 -28.93
N THR A 259 -33.29 21.97 -29.81
CA THR A 259 -34.55 22.71 -29.76
C THR A 259 -35.27 22.45 -28.43
N GLN A 260 -35.84 23.51 -27.85
CA GLN A 260 -36.55 23.50 -26.56
C GLN A 260 -37.64 22.40 -26.46
N THR A 261 -38.18 21.98 -27.60
CA THR A 261 -39.14 20.88 -27.78
C THR A 261 -38.60 19.50 -27.38
N ASN A 262 -37.31 19.19 -27.62
CA ASN A 262 -36.72 17.89 -27.23
C ASN A 262 -36.57 17.73 -25.71
N LYS A 263 -36.40 18.83 -24.98
CA LYS A 263 -36.25 18.83 -23.52
C LYS A 263 -37.59 18.58 -22.80
N THR A 264 -38.67 19.16 -23.32
CA THR A 264 -40.03 18.96 -22.80
C THR A 264 -40.51 17.52 -23.03
N VAL A 265 -40.27 16.95 -24.21
CA VAL A 265 -40.65 15.55 -24.52
C VAL A 265 -39.88 14.56 -23.64
N LYS A 266 -38.57 14.74 -23.44
CA LYS A 266 -37.76 13.91 -22.52
C LYS A 266 -38.27 13.98 -21.08
N THR A 267 -38.66 15.17 -20.61
CA THR A 267 -39.25 15.37 -19.27
C THR A 267 -40.58 14.63 -19.11
N ILE A 268 -41.49 14.74 -20.09
CA ILE A 268 -42.79 14.06 -20.07
C ILE A 268 -42.63 12.53 -20.07
N LEU A 269 -41.75 11.99 -20.92
CA LEU A 269 -41.44 10.56 -20.95
C LEU A 269 -40.83 10.08 -19.62
N GLY A 270 -39.95 10.89 -19.01
CA GLY A 270 -39.38 10.60 -17.69
C GLY A 270 -40.43 10.54 -16.59
N LEU A 271 -41.35 11.50 -16.53
CA LEU A 271 -42.45 11.51 -15.57
C LEU A 271 -43.41 10.33 -15.77
N PHE A 272 -43.72 9.99 -17.02
CA PHE A 272 -44.54 8.82 -17.35
C PHE A 272 -43.88 7.51 -16.90
N GLY A 273 -42.55 7.39 -17.08
CA GLY A 273 -41.77 6.26 -16.58
C GLY A 273 -41.82 6.11 -15.06
N ILE A 274 -41.69 7.22 -14.31
CA ILE A 274 -41.81 7.22 -12.84
C ILE A 274 -43.22 6.81 -12.40
N ALA A 275 -44.26 7.29 -13.08
CA ALA A 275 -45.64 6.94 -12.77
C ALA A 275 -45.91 5.43 -12.98
N ILE A 276 -45.44 4.86 -14.09
CA ILE A 276 -45.52 3.42 -14.37
C ILE A 276 -44.79 2.62 -13.29
N LEU A 277 -43.54 3.00 -12.97
CA LEU A 277 -42.76 2.33 -11.93
C LEU A 277 -43.50 2.35 -10.59
N THR A 278 -44.02 3.50 -10.19
CA THR A 278 -44.76 3.67 -8.94
C THR A 278 -45.99 2.78 -8.90
N TYR A 279 -46.77 2.74 -9.99
CA TYR A 279 -47.94 1.87 -10.10
C TYR A 279 -47.58 0.39 -9.99
N ILE A 280 -46.50 -0.04 -10.64
CA ILE A 280 -45.95 -1.39 -10.55
C ILE A 280 -45.58 -1.73 -9.10
N ILE A 281 -44.85 -0.84 -8.41
CA ILE A 281 -44.48 -1.03 -7.00
C ILE A 281 -45.72 -1.13 -6.08
N ILE A 282 -46.75 -0.31 -6.32
CA ILE A 282 -48.02 -0.39 -5.58
C ILE A 282 -48.66 -1.77 -5.72
N ILE A 283 -48.72 -2.31 -6.95
CA ILE A 283 -49.28 -3.64 -7.21
C ILE A 283 -48.47 -4.70 -6.49
N PHE A 284 -47.14 -4.68 -6.61
CA PHE A 284 -46.29 -5.71 -6.02
C PHE A 284 -46.26 -5.67 -4.50
N LEU A 285 -46.31 -4.48 -3.86
CA LEU A 285 -46.32 -4.36 -2.39
C LEU A 285 -47.71 -4.58 -1.77
N ARG A 286 -48.79 -4.59 -2.56
CA ARG A 286 -50.17 -4.78 -2.08
C ARG A 286 -50.37 -6.07 -1.27
N PRO A 287 -49.86 -7.26 -1.68
CA PRO A 287 -50.00 -8.49 -0.91
C PRO A 287 -49.35 -8.41 0.47
N ILE A 288 -48.22 -7.70 0.61
CA ILE A 288 -47.57 -7.48 1.91
C ILE A 288 -48.47 -6.62 2.80
N ARG A 289 -48.99 -5.51 2.25
CA ARG A 289 -49.89 -4.61 2.98
C ARG A 289 -51.13 -5.33 3.49
N GLU A 290 -51.82 -6.03 2.62
CA GLU A 290 -53.09 -6.69 2.96
C GLU A 290 -52.88 -7.84 3.96
N TRP A 291 -51.75 -8.53 3.91
CA TRP A 291 -51.48 -9.66 4.80
C TRP A 291 -50.92 -9.24 6.16
N TRP A 292 -49.77 -8.56 6.19
CA TRP A 292 -49.08 -8.19 7.43
C TRP A 292 -49.80 -7.08 8.19
N PHE A 293 -50.51 -6.23 7.45
CA PHE A 293 -51.12 -5.04 7.99
C PHE A 293 -52.63 -4.98 7.77
N GLY A 294 -53.31 -6.04 7.32
CA GLY A 294 -54.74 -6.03 6.99
C GLY A 294 -55.66 -5.55 8.13
N TRP A 295 -55.22 -5.73 9.38
CA TRP A 295 -55.86 -5.20 10.60
C TRP A 295 -55.98 -3.68 10.63
N TYR A 296 -55.20 -2.93 9.83
CA TYR A 296 -55.29 -1.47 9.74
C TYR A 296 -56.68 -0.99 9.29
N THR A 297 -57.42 -1.83 8.57
CA THR A 297 -58.80 -1.56 8.14
C THR A 297 -59.78 -1.50 9.31
N SER A 298 -59.40 -2.06 10.47
CA SER A 298 -60.15 -2.02 11.72
C SER A 298 -59.80 -0.80 12.59
N LEU A 299 -58.76 -0.02 12.24
CA LEU A 299 -58.35 1.16 12.99
C LEU A 299 -59.36 2.32 12.84
N PRO A 300 -59.50 3.20 13.86
CA PRO A 300 -60.22 4.46 13.74
C PRO A 300 -59.69 5.34 12.60
N THR A 301 -60.53 6.22 12.07
CA THR A 301 -60.26 7.02 10.86
C THR A 301 -58.92 7.75 10.90
N LEU A 302 -58.57 8.37 12.03
CA LEU A 302 -57.31 9.09 12.20
C LEU A 302 -56.09 8.16 12.05
N PHE A 303 -56.05 7.05 12.79
CA PHE A 303 -54.96 6.07 12.72
C PHE A 303 -54.87 5.38 11.37
N ARG A 304 -56.02 5.13 10.73
CA ARG A 304 -56.07 4.58 9.36
C ARG A 304 -55.50 5.56 8.34
N LEU A 305 -55.79 6.85 8.48
CA LEU A 305 -55.20 7.90 7.64
C LEU A 305 -53.69 7.97 7.86
N THR A 306 -53.24 7.98 9.12
CA THR A 306 -51.80 7.94 9.47
C THR A 306 -51.11 6.74 8.83
N PHE A 307 -51.68 5.54 8.93
CA PHE A 307 -51.14 4.35 8.30
C PHE A 307 -51.06 4.47 6.77
N LYS A 308 -52.12 5.00 6.12
CA LYS A 308 -52.12 5.21 4.67
C LYS A 308 -51.01 6.18 4.25
N LEU A 309 -50.81 7.27 4.98
CA LEU A 309 -49.75 8.24 4.71
C LEU A 309 -48.35 7.62 4.91
N VAL A 310 -48.14 6.88 5.99
CA VAL A 310 -46.90 6.13 6.23
C VAL A 310 -46.63 5.13 5.10
N TRP A 311 -47.64 4.37 4.67
CA TRP A 311 -47.50 3.40 3.59
C TRP A 311 -47.19 4.04 2.23
N ILE A 312 -47.80 5.19 1.93
CA ILE A 312 -47.45 5.99 0.76
C ILE A 312 -45.99 6.46 0.85
N GLY A 313 -45.54 6.89 2.03
CA GLY A 313 -44.14 7.23 2.29
C GLY A 313 -43.18 6.05 2.03
N VAL A 314 -43.54 4.84 2.47
CA VAL A 314 -42.75 3.62 2.19
C VAL A 314 -42.64 3.35 0.69
N ILE A 315 -43.75 3.44 -0.05
CA ILE A 315 -43.74 3.27 -1.51
C ILE A 315 -42.84 4.32 -2.16
N ALA A 316 -42.98 5.60 -1.77
CA ALA A 316 -42.15 6.68 -2.29
C ALA A 316 -40.66 6.45 -2.01
N LEU A 317 -40.30 5.97 -0.82
CA LEU A 317 -38.92 5.64 -0.45
C LEU A 317 -38.36 4.48 -1.28
N VAL A 318 -39.15 3.42 -1.51
CA VAL A 318 -38.75 2.29 -2.35
C VAL A 318 -38.52 2.76 -3.79
N VAL A 319 -39.44 3.56 -4.35
CA VAL A 319 -39.29 4.12 -5.69
C VAL A 319 -38.05 5.01 -5.77
N ALA A 320 -37.85 5.90 -4.80
CA ALA A 320 -36.66 6.75 -4.73
C ALA A 320 -35.37 5.94 -4.65
N GLY A 321 -35.33 4.88 -3.84
CA GLY A 321 -34.19 3.98 -3.73
C GLY A 321 -33.87 3.25 -5.03
N LEU A 322 -34.88 2.78 -5.76
CA LEU A 322 -34.70 2.14 -7.08
C LEU A 322 -34.22 3.12 -8.15
N LEU A 323 -34.61 4.39 -8.05
CA LEU A 323 -34.16 5.44 -8.97
C LEU A 323 -32.77 6.00 -8.64
N ALA A 324 -32.36 5.96 -7.36
CA ALA A 324 -31.11 6.54 -6.88
C ALA A 324 -29.85 6.11 -7.66
N PRO A 325 -29.61 4.81 -7.98
CA PRO A 325 -28.42 4.41 -8.72
C PRO A 325 -28.51 4.69 -10.23
N LEU A 326 -29.69 5.01 -10.78
CA LEU A 326 -29.88 5.09 -12.24
C LEU A 326 -29.08 6.22 -12.90
N GLU A 327 -28.89 7.34 -12.21
CA GLU A 327 -28.05 8.45 -12.71
C GLU A 327 -26.61 7.99 -12.93
N THR A 328 -26.06 7.24 -11.98
CA THR A 328 -24.70 6.69 -12.07
C THR A 328 -24.60 5.59 -13.11
N LEU A 329 -25.59 4.71 -13.15
CA LEU A 329 -25.62 3.59 -14.08
C LEU A 329 -25.80 4.07 -15.53
N GLY A 330 -26.65 5.07 -15.76
CA GLY A 330 -26.83 5.70 -17.06
C GLY A 330 -25.59 6.48 -17.51
N TRP A 331 -24.92 7.19 -16.61
CA TRP A 331 -23.64 7.86 -16.88
C TRP A 331 -22.59 6.84 -17.32
N TRP A 332 -22.41 5.77 -16.54
CA TRP A 332 -21.48 4.70 -16.90
C TRP A 332 -21.84 4.05 -18.24
N ALA A 333 -23.13 3.80 -18.50
CA ALA A 333 -23.61 3.17 -19.73
C ALA A 333 -23.52 4.07 -20.97
N GLY A 334 -23.22 5.37 -20.81
CA GLY A 334 -23.18 6.35 -21.91
C GLY A 334 -24.56 6.79 -22.38
N TRP A 335 -25.60 6.69 -21.53
CA TRP A 335 -26.98 7.05 -21.88
C TRP A 335 -27.22 8.58 -21.90
N TYR A 336 -26.25 9.39 -21.45
CA TYR A 336 -26.39 10.85 -21.28
C TYR A 336 -25.55 11.69 -22.26
N ASP A 337 -25.12 11.12 -23.39
CA ASP A 337 -24.14 11.66 -24.36
C ASP A 337 -22.73 11.89 -23.75
N ASP A 338 -21.67 11.58 -24.50
CA ASP A 338 -20.26 11.58 -24.03
C ASP A 338 -19.69 12.99 -23.73
N GLN A 339 -20.53 14.04 -23.68
CA GLN A 339 -20.13 15.45 -23.49
C GLN A 339 -20.72 16.10 -22.24
N VAL A 340 -20.84 15.37 -21.13
CA VAL A 340 -21.11 16.02 -19.84
C VAL A 340 -19.81 16.65 -19.34
N ASP A 341 -19.64 17.93 -19.69
CA ASP A 341 -18.50 18.73 -19.26
C ASP A 341 -18.63 19.10 -17.78
N THR A 342 -17.99 18.31 -16.92
CA THR A 342 -17.96 18.54 -15.47
C THR A 342 -17.12 19.76 -15.07
N THR A 343 -16.49 20.47 -16.02
CA THR A 343 -15.69 21.70 -15.78
C THR A 343 -16.50 23.00 -15.82
N VAL A 344 -17.76 22.95 -16.33
CA VAL A 344 -18.60 24.12 -16.62
C VAL A 344 -19.17 24.78 -15.37
N ASN A 345 -19.36 24.04 -14.28
CA ASN A 345 -19.96 24.56 -13.05
C ASN A 345 -18.90 24.78 -11.95
N ALA A 346 -18.93 25.96 -11.32
CA ALA A 346 -17.88 26.58 -10.52
C ALA A 346 -17.25 25.68 -9.43
N VAL A 347 -16.00 25.30 -9.65
CA VAL A 347 -15.07 24.84 -8.62
C VAL A 347 -13.95 25.87 -8.60
N GLU A 348 -13.94 26.71 -7.57
CA GLU A 348 -13.05 27.86 -7.42
C GLU A 348 -12.18 27.68 -6.17
N LEU A 349 -10.99 28.27 -6.20
CA LEU A 349 -10.17 28.44 -5.00
C LEU A 349 -10.93 29.31 -4.00
N ALA A 350 -10.95 28.90 -2.74
CA ALA A 350 -11.43 29.76 -1.66
C ALA A 350 -10.44 30.91 -1.45
N GLU A 351 -10.94 32.11 -1.20
CA GLU A 351 -10.11 33.25 -0.83
C GLU A 351 -9.58 33.07 0.60
N PRO A 352 -8.31 33.40 0.89
CA PRO A 352 -7.31 33.99 -0.03
C PRO A 352 -6.70 32.97 -1.01
N VAL A 353 -6.51 33.37 -2.27
CA VAL A 353 -5.86 32.53 -3.30
C VAL A 353 -4.35 32.39 -3.03
N ALA A 354 -3.90 31.17 -2.73
CA ALA A 354 -2.49 30.81 -2.63
C ALA A 354 -1.75 30.99 -3.97
N ASP A 355 -0.48 31.44 -3.95
CA ASP A 355 0.34 31.55 -5.17
C ASP A 355 0.54 30.16 -5.80
N PRO A 356 0.08 29.93 -7.04
CA PRO A 356 0.21 28.63 -7.72
C PRO A 356 1.64 28.09 -7.83
N GLN A 357 2.67 28.92 -7.65
CA GLN A 357 4.07 28.48 -7.66
C GLN A 357 4.57 27.97 -6.31
N THR A 358 3.91 28.30 -5.20
CA THR A 358 4.35 27.97 -3.84
C THR A 358 3.48 26.92 -3.14
N ILE A 359 2.37 26.49 -3.76
CA ILE A 359 1.44 25.52 -3.16
C ILE A 359 2.16 24.23 -2.75
N SER A 360 2.12 23.94 -1.45
CA SER A 360 2.65 22.72 -0.84
C SER A 360 1.56 21.65 -0.59
N ARG A 361 0.27 22.04 -0.60
CA ARG A 361 -0.88 21.13 -0.40
C ARG A 361 -2.17 21.65 -1.01
N TYR A 362 -2.97 20.76 -1.58
CA TYR A 362 -4.35 21.04 -1.97
C TYR A 362 -5.34 20.43 -0.98
N ILE A 363 -6.35 21.20 -0.57
CA ILE A 363 -7.42 20.78 0.33
C ILE A 363 -8.73 20.84 -0.43
N VAL A 364 -9.54 19.79 -0.33
CA VAL A 364 -10.82 19.69 -1.05
C VAL A 364 -11.95 19.42 -0.06
N TYR A 365 -12.96 20.29 -0.04
CA TYR A 365 -14.12 20.11 0.84
C TYR A 365 -15.28 19.38 0.15
N LEU A 366 -15.79 18.30 0.78
CA LEU A 366 -16.97 17.54 0.38
C LEU A 366 -18.03 17.61 1.48
N ASP A 367 -19.16 18.23 1.15
CA ASP A 367 -20.20 18.58 2.11
C ASP A 367 -21.13 17.43 2.53
N GLY A 368 -21.88 17.64 3.61
CA GLY A 368 -22.87 16.73 4.18
C GLY A 368 -24.15 16.56 3.35
N ILE A 369 -25.03 15.67 3.80
CA ILE A 369 -26.26 15.26 3.07
C ILE A 369 -27.27 16.39 2.84
N GLY A 370 -27.02 17.57 3.39
CA GLY A 370 -27.79 18.78 3.11
C GLY A 370 -27.50 19.42 1.74
N LYS A 371 -26.53 18.98 0.95
CA LYS A 371 -26.19 19.72 -0.29
C LYS A 371 -27.13 19.39 -1.47
N SER A 372 -27.75 20.41 -2.06
CA SER A 372 -28.66 20.32 -3.23
C SER A 372 -28.30 21.25 -4.39
N THR A 373 -27.62 22.36 -4.10
CA THR A 373 -27.09 23.36 -5.04
C THR A 373 -25.58 23.57 -4.80
N PHE A 374 -24.97 24.53 -5.51
CA PHE A 374 -23.58 24.95 -5.26
C PHE A 374 -23.43 25.83 -4.01
N GLU A 375 -24.52 26.47 -3.58
CA GLU A 375 -24.57 27.28 -2.36
C GLU A 375 -24.53 26.38 -1.11
N TYR A 376 -23.79 26.83 -0.10
CA TYR A 376 -23.70 26.14 1.17
C TYR A 376 -24.78 26.63 2.14
N LEU A 377 -25.12 25.79 3.11
CA LEU A 377 -25.91 26.23 4.25
C LEU A 377 -25.12 27.25 5.08
N PRO A 378 -25.78 28.16 5.83
CA PRO A 378 -25.11 29.24 6.57
C PRO A 378 -24.00 28.76 7.51
N ASP A 379 -24.21 27.66 8.22
CA ASP A 379 -23.25 27.03 9.13
C ASP A 379 -22.00 26.50 8.40
N ILE A 380 -22.19 25.92 7.21
CA ILE A 380 -21.08 25.43 6.36
C ILE A 380 -20.33 26.59 5.70
N GLU A 381 -21.04 27.63 5.26
CA GLU A 381 -20.41 28.82 4.69
C GLU A 381 -19.56 29.54 5.75
N GLU A 382 -20.07 29.66 6.98
CA GLU A 382 -19.31 30.18 8.13
C GLU A 382 -18.06 29.34 8.40
N PHE A 383 -18.20 28.01 8.49
CA PHE A 383 -17.05 27.11 8.65
C PHE A 383 -15.98 27.31 7.58
N LEU A 384 -16.36 27.40 6.29
CA LEU A 384 -15.41 27.58 5.20
C LEU A 384 -14.76 28.97 5.22
N ASN A 385 -15.52 30.01 5.58
CA ASN A 385 -15.01 31.38 5.72
C ASN A 385 -14.07 31.54 6.93
N THR A 386 -14.22 30.72 7.97
CA THR A 386 -13.25 30.64 9.07
C THR A 386 -12.05 29.78 8.72
N LEU A 387 -12.24 28.69 7.96
CA LEU A 387 -11.16 27.76 7.61
C LEU A 387 -10.15 28.37 6.62
N ALA A 388 -10.62 28.97 5.53
CA ALA A 388 -9.73 29.42 4.45
C ALA A 388 -8.65 30.40 4.93
N PRO A 389 -8.96 31.45 5.73
CA PRO A 389 -7.95 32.38 6.25
C PRO A 389 -7.08 31.77 7.37
N ALA A 390 -7.51 30.65 7.97
CA ALA A 390 -6.79 30.03 9.07
C ALA A 390 -5.72 29.03 8.61
N LEU A 391 -5.76 28.62 7.34
CA LEU A 391 -4.77 27.76 6.69
C LEU A 391 -3.47 28.54 6.38
N PRO A 392 -2.31 27.86 6.32
CA PRO A 392 -1.07 28.46 5.84
C PRO A 392 -1.16 28.98 4.38
N ASP A 393 -0.41 30.03 4.07
CA ASP A 393 -0.43 30.71 2.76
C ASP A 393 0.01 29.82 1.57
N ASP A 394 0.71 28.71 1.86
CA ASP A 394 1.15 27.72 0.88
C ASP A 394 0.14 26.57 0.68
N MET A 395 -1.08 26.66 1.24
CA MET A 395 -2.12 25.65 1.10
C MET A 395 -3.35 26.21 0.35
N ALA A 396 -3.84 25.45 -0.63
CA ALA A 396 -4.96 25.87 -1.47
C ALA A 396 -6.25 25.10 -1.11
N LEU A 397 -7.31 25.80 -0.68
CA LEU A 397 -8.63 25.21 -0.41
C LEU A 397 -9.54 25.30 -1.64
N ILE A 398 -10.09 24.16 -2.06
CA ILE A 398 -11.07 24.01 -3.14
C ILE A 398 -12.44 23.75 -2.55
N ARG A 399 -13.41 24.61 -2.91
CA ARG A 399 -14.84 24.50 -2.55
C ARG A 399 -15.73 24.42 -3.79
N GLY A 400 -17.02 24.14 -3.62
CA GLY A 400 -18.01 24.11 -4.70
C GLY A 400 -18.25 22.74 -5.34
N ILE A 401 -17.67 21.66 -4.81
CA ILE A 401 -17.90 20.31 -5.35
C ILE A 401 -19.28 19.80 -4.91
N MET A 402 -20.01 19.14 -5.83
CA MET A 402 -21.27 18.45 -5.53
C MET A 402 -21.02 16.95 -5.27
N PRO A 403 -20.86 16.52 -4.00
CA PRO A 403 -20.48 15.14 -3.68
C PRO A 403 -21.59 14.11 -3.94
N TYR A 404 -22.83 14.56 -4.21
CA TYR A 404 -24.00 13.71 -4.44
C TYR A 404 -24.48 13.70 -5.91
N SER A 405 -23.65 14.11 -6.87
CA SER A 405 -23.97 14.19 -8.30
C SER A 405 -22.76 13.81 -9.16
N VAL A 406 -22.80 12.63 -9.80
CA VAL A 406 -21.70 12.19 -10.70
C VAL A 406 -21.57 13.05 -11.96
N LEU A 407 -22.61 13.81 -12.30
CA LEU A 407 -22.62 14.75 -13.41
C LEU A 407 -22.23 16.17 -12.98
N ASN A 408 -21.93 16.41 -11.69
CA ASN A 408 -21.73 17.74 -11.10
C ASN A 408 -22.86 18.74 -11.45
N ASN A 409 -24.09 18.23 -11.59
CA ASN A 409 -25.28 19.01 -11.92
C ASN A 409 -26.18 19.22 -10.71
N PRO A 410 -26.69 20.45 -10.48
CA PRO A 410 -27.59 20.76 -9.39
C PRO A 410 -28.97 20.11 -9.58
N LEU A 411 -29.73 19.97 -8.47
CA LEU A 411 -31.02 19.27 -8.49
C LEU A 411 -32.14 20.08 -9.19
N ASP A 412 -31.96 21.39 -9.30
CA ASP A 412 -32.93 22.35 -9.81
C ASP A 412 -32.82 22.58 -11.34
N GLN A 413 -31.86 21.93 -12.01
CA GLN A 413 -31.61 22.08 -13.45
C GLN A 413 -31.60 20.71 -14.15
N ASP A 414 -32.16 20.68 -15.36
CA ASP A 414 -32.03 19.57 -16.34
C ASP A 414 -32.45 18.17 -15.86
N ARG A 415 -33.43 18.10 -14.94
CA ARG A 415 -34.01 16.86 -14.39
C ARG A 415 -35.55 16.83 -14.49
N PRO A 416 -36.19 15.65 -14.64
CA PRO A 416 -37.65 15.53 -14.75
C PRO A 416 -38.45 16.13 -13.57
N LEU A 417 -37.85 16.19 -12.38
CA LEU A 417 -38.45 16.72 -11.14
C LEU A 417 -37.83 18.07 -10.71
N ALA A 418 -37.13 18.79 -11.59
CA ALA A 418 -36.46 20.05 -11.25
C ALA A 418 -37.40 21.10 -10.63
N PHE A 419 -38.66 21.17 -11.07
CA PHE A 419 -39.66 22.09 -10.50
C PHE A 419 -39.95 21.82 -9.02
N LEU A 420 -39.99 20.53 -8.62
CA LEU A 420 -40.24 20.10 -7.25
C LEU A 420 -39.06 20.49 -6.37
N TRP A 421 -37.83 20.26 -6.85
CA TRP A 421 -36.61 20.59 -6.12
C TRP A 421 -36.47 22.10 -5.90
N LYS A 422 -36.82 22.95 -6.88
CA LYS A 422 -36.88 24.42 -6.68
C LYS A 422 -37.83 24.84 -5.57
N LEU A 423 -38.97 24.15 -5.47
CA LEU A 423 -40.00 24.42 -4.46
C LEU A 423 -39.55 23.97 -3.06
N VAL A 424 -38.89 22.80 -3.00
CA VAL A 424 -38.27 22.27 -1.77
C VAL A 424 -37.13 23.19 -1.29
N GLU A 425 -36.28 23.67 -2.20
CA GLU A 425 -35.15 24.56 -1.88
C GLU A 425 -35.64 25.89 -1.28
N LYS A 426 -36.63 26.52 -1.92
CA LYS A 426 -37.22 27.77 -1.43
C LYS A 426 -37.85 27.60 -0.04
N SER A 427 -38.49 26.46 0.22
CA SER A 427 -39.06 26.15 1.53
C SER A 427 -37.98 25.91 2.60
N ARG A 428 -36.83 25.36 2.19
CA ARG A 428 -35.74 25.00 3.09
C ARG A 428 -34.90 26.21 3.50
N LEU A 429 -34.60 27.11 2.58
CA LEU A 429 -33.92 28.38 2.89
C LEU A 429 -34.75 29.24 3.84
N ALA A 430 -36.08 29.18 3.74
CA ALA A 430 -36.99 29.87 4.65
C ALA A 430 -37.12 29.19 6.03
N ASN A 431 -37.03 27.86 6.09
CA ASN A 431 -37.02 27.09 7.33
C ASN A 431 -36.21 25.78 7.16
N PRO A 432 -34.97 25.72 7.70
CA PRO A 432 -34.12 24.54 7.64
C PRO A 432 -34.75 23.27 8.25
N ALA A 433 -35.68 23.43 9.19
CA ALA A 433 -36.42 22.33 9.84
C ALA A 433 -37.72 21.93 9.08
N SER A 434 -37.94 22.45 7.87
CA SER A 434 -39.13 22.13 7.09
C SER A 434 -39.19 20.64 6.69
N VAL A 435 -40.38 20.05 6.80
CA VAL A 435 -40.66 18.66 6.37
C VAL A 435 -40.33 18.43 4.89
N LEU A 436 -40.39 19.49 4.07
CA LEU A 436 -39.99 19.44 2.66
C LEU A 436 -38.47 19.33 2.50
N GLY A 437 -37.67 20.02 3.33
CA GLY A 437 -36.20 19.90 3.33
C GLY A 437 -35.70 18.49 3.64
N LEU A 438 -36.45 17.70 4.42
CA LEU A 438 -36.16 16.29 4.71
C LEU A 438 -36.08 15.43 3.43
N LEU A 439 -36.79 15.79 2.35
CA LEU A 439 -36.76 15.04 1.09
C LEU A 439 -35.38 15.07 0.41
N ILE A 440 -34.65 16.19 0.51
CA ILE A 440 -33.27 16.30 0.01
C ILE A 440 -32.35 15.38 0.83
N ASN A 441 -32.47 15.43 2.16
CA ASN A 441 -31.68 14.60 3.07
C ASN A 441 -31.91 13.10 2.81
N ILE A 442 -33.17 12.67 2.64
CA ILE A 442 -33.52 11.28 2.30
C ILE A 442 -32.87 10.88 0.97
N ARG A 443 -32.96 11.72 -0.07
CA ARG A 443 -32.33 11.44 -1.36
C ARG A 443 -30.82 11.29 -1.22
N ASN A 444 -30.17 12.19 -0.50
CA ASN A 444 -28.72 12.16 -0.33
C ASN A 444 -28.26 10.99 0.53
N VAL A 445 -29.04 10.56 1.54
CA VAL A 445 -28.79 9.32 2.28
C VAL A 445 -28.87 8.09 1.38
N LEU A 446 -29.82 8.03 0.44
CA LEU A 446 -29.87 6.95 -0.54
C LEU A 446 -28.62 6.94 -1.43
N ILE A 447 -28.09 8.11 -1.80
CA ILE A 447 -26.83 8.23 -2.56
C ILE A 447 -25.61 7.82 -1.72
N VAL A 448 -25.58 8.13 -0.43
CA VAL A 448 -24.60 7.54 0.51
C VAL A 448 -24.67 6.02 0.48
N GLY A 449 -25.89 5.46 0.45
CA GLY A 449 -26.13 4.03 0.25
C GLY A 449 -25.60 3.52 -1.10
N VAL A 450 -25.74 4.28 -2.19
CA VAL A 450 -25.17 3.95 -3.52
C VAL A 450 -23.65 3.88 -3.45
N SER A 451 -23.00 4.89 -2.86
CA SER A 451 -21.54 4.94 -2.68
C SER A 451 -21.01 3.77 -1.84
N ALA A 452 -21.74 3.38 -0.78
CA ALA A 452 -21.36 2.31 0.13
C ALA A 452 -21.66 0.89 -0.40
N ASP A 453 -22.54 0.76 -1.40
CA ASP A 453 -22.92 -0.53 -2.01
C ASP A 453 -21.77 -1.10 -2.85
N LYS A 454 -21.44 -2.38 -2.67
CA LYS A 454 -20.37 -3.06 -3.43
C LYS A 454 -20.63 -3.15 -4.93
N ARG A 455 -21.88 -3.02 -5.35
CA ARG A 455 -22.33 -3.11 -6.75
C ARG A 455 -22.26 -1.75 -7.42
N TYR A 456 -22.89 -0.74 -6.84
CA TYR A 456 -23.03 0.59 -7.43
C TYR A 456 -21.86 1.52 -7.07
N GLY A 457 -21.28 1.36 -5.88
CA GLY A 457 -20.27 2.22 -5.31
C GLY A 457 -19.05 2.43 -6.20
N PRO A 458 -18.40 1.38 -6.75
CA PRO A 458 -17.21 1.57 -7.59
C PRO A 458 -17.44 2.53 -8.76
N LEU A 459 -18.61 2.46 -9.41
CA LEU A 459 -18.97 3.36 -10.52
C LEU A 459 -19.25 4.78 -10.02
N TYR A 460 -20.01 4.90 -8.93
CA TYR A 460 -20.34 6.18 -8.30
C TYR A 460 -19.10 6.94 -7.85
N ASN A 461 -18.26 6.25 -7.08
CA ASN A 461 -17.09 6.81 -6.42
C ASN A 461 -16.01 7.21 -7.44
N GLN A 462 -15.91 6.50 -8.57
CA GLN A 462 -15.08 6.92 -9.70
C GLN A 462 -15.61 8.20 -10.35
N GLY A 463 -16.93 8.33 -10.54
CA GLY A 463 -17.55 9.57 -11.05
C GLY A 463 -17.24 10.77 -10.15
N ILE A 464 -17.39 10.61 -8.83
CA ILE A 464 -17.01 11.66 -7.87
C ILE A 464 -15.51 11.96 -7.92
N ALA A 465 -14.65 10.94 -7.98
CA ALA A 465 -13.21 11.15 -8.12
C ALA A 465 -12.88 11.97 -9.38
N GLN A 466 -13.63 11.79 -10.48
CA GLN A 466 -13.44 12.57 -11.70
C GLN A 466 -13.84 14.04 -11.53
N VAL A 467 -14.91 14.33 -10.79
CA VAL A 467 -15.28 15.70 -10.44
C VAL A 467 -14.19 16.36 -9.61
N VAL A 468 -13.65 15.66 -8.62
CA VAL A 468 -12.52 16.19 -7.80
C VAL A 468 -11.27 16.39 -8.65
N TYR A 469 -10.91 15.43 -9.51
CA TYR A 469 -9.77 15.51 -10.41
C TYR A 469 -9.87 16.75 -11.32
N ASN A 470 -11.02 16.97 -11.94
CA ASN A 470 -11.26 18.11 -12.81
C ASN A 470 -11.17 19.43 -12.03
N GLY A 471 -11.70 19.47 -10.80
CA GLY A 471 -11.56 20.60 -9.89
C GLY A 471 -10.10 20.93 -9.56
N LEU A 472 -9.29 19.91 -9.26
CA LEU A 472 -7.86 20.08 -8.97
C LEU A 472 -7.07 20.60 -10.18
N VAL A 473 -7.23 19.98 -11.34
CA VAL A 473 -6.49 20.37 -12.57
C VAL A 473 -6.87 21.78 -13.02
N LYS A 474 -8.17 22.14 -12.95
CA LYS A 474 -8.65 23.49 -13.26
C LYS A 474 -8.01 24.54 -12.34
N ASN A 475 -7.79 24.21 -11.07
CA ASN A 475 -7.17 25.09 -10.07
C ASN A 475 -5.63 24.92 -9.98
N GLY A 476 -4.99 24.51 -11.07
CA GLY A 476 -3.54 24.57 -11.22
C GLY A 476 -2.76 23.35 -10.72
N TYR A 477 -3.42 22.28 -10.28
CA TYR A 477 -2.72 21.06 -9.85
C TYR A 477 -1.89 20.48 -10.99
N ARG A 478 -0.57 20.40 -10.81
CA ARG A 478 0.35 19.84 -11.80
C ARG A 478 0.34 18.32 -11.73
N LEU A 479 -0.04 17.64 -12.82
CA LEU A 479 -0.04 16.17 -12.88
C LEU A 479 1.37 15.61 -12.60
N ASN A 480 1.44 14.50 -11.86
CA ASN A 480 2.68 13.86 -11.40
C ASN A 480 3.57 14.71 -10.47
N SER A 481 3.13 15.88 -10.02
CA SER A 481 3.88 16.72 -9.06
C SER A 481 4.03 16.07 -7.68
N SER A 482 3.13 15.16 -7.32
CA SER A 482 3.08 14.50 -5.99
C SER A 482 2.75 15.44 -4.84
N ILE A 483 2.25 16.65 -5.13
CA ILE A 483 1.76 17.57 -4.10
C ILE A 483 0.62 16.87 -3.33
N PRO A 484 0.70 16.76 -2.00
CA PRO A 484 -0.34 16.11 -1.20
C PRO A 484 -1.73 16.73 -1.38
N ILE A 485 -2.76 15.87 -1.30
CA ILE A 485 -4.17 16.26 -1.37
C ILE A 485 -4.89 15.82 -0.09
N THR A 486 -5.52 16.74 0.63
CA THR A 486 -6.37 16.43 1.80
C THR A 486 -7.84 16.57 1.42
N LEU A 487 -8.64 15.52 1.58
CA LEU A 487 -10.09 15.61 1.41
C LEU A 487 -10.76 15.81 2.78
N ILE A 488 -11.49 16.91 2.96
CA ILE A 488 -12.30 17.15 4.15
C ILE A 488 -13.75 16.75 3.85
N GLY A 489 -14.32 15.83 4.63
CA GLY A 489 -15.69 15.34 4.44
C GLY A 489 -16.55 15.49 5.69
N TYR A 490 -17.62 16.27 5.61
CA TYR A 490 -18.59 16.42 6.70
C TYR A 490 -19.75 15.42 6.57
N SER A 491 -20.12 14.71 7.64
CA SER A 491 -21.26 13.77 7.65
C SER A 491 -21.19 12.73 6.50
N GLY A 492 -22.21 12.66 5.63
CA GLY A 492 -22.19 11.85 4.41
C GLY A 492 -21.03 12.15 3.45
N GLY A 493 -20.47 13.35 3.49
CA GLY A 493 -19.28 13.75 2.75
C GLY A 493 -18.04 12.94 3.17
N GLY A 494 -17.96 12.49 4.43
CA GLY A 494 -16.89 11.59 4.89
C GLY A 494 -16.88 10.24 4.16
N GLN A 495 -18.06 9.67 3.87
CA GLN A 495 -18.19 8.48 3.02
C GLN A 495 -17.69 8.78 1.60
N MET A 496 -18.09 9.91 1.02
CA MET A 496 -17.70 10.29 -0.35
C MET A 496 -16.18 10.47 -0.46
N SER A 497 -15.56 11.20 0.47
CA SER A 497 -14.11 11.40 0.54
C SER A 497 -13.35 10.09 0.61
N CYS A 498 -13.71 9.21 1.55
CA CYS A 498 -13.06 7.90 1.72
C CYS A 498 -13.25 6.99 0.50
N ALA A 499 -14.40 7.10 -0.17
CA ALA A 499 -14.77 6.20 -1.25
C ALA A 499 -14.15 6.62 -2.60
N CYS A 500 -14.04 7.91 -2.88
CA CYS A 500 -13.48 8.43 -4.14
C CYS A 500 -11.94 8.50 -4.12
N ALA A 501 -11.33 8.71 -2.95
CA ALA A 501 -9.89 8.91 -2.82
C ALA A 501 -9.00 7.79 -3.43
N PRO A 502 -9.32 6.48 -3.31
CA PRO A 502 -8.53 5.44 -3.97
C PRO A 502 -8.50 5.53 -5.51
N PHE A 503 -9.57 6.05 -6.12
CA PHE A 503 -9.64 6.29 -7.57
C PHE A 503 -8.87 7.55 -7.94
N LEU A 504 -9.01 8.62 -7.15
CA LEU A 504 -8.29 9.88 -7.34
C LEU A 504 -6.77 9.70 -7.23
N LYS A 505 -6.31 8.97 -6.20
CA LYS A 505 -4.89 8.64 -6.00
C LYS A 505 -4.29 7.91 -7.19
N ARG A 506 -5.05 6.98 -7.78
CA ARG A 506 -4.63 6.26 -8.99
C ARG A 506 -4.50 7.18 -10.20
N ALA A 507 -5.41 8.14 -10.36
CA ALA A 507 -5.40 9.07 -11.49
C ALA A 507 -4.30 10.13 -11.40
N ILE A 508 -4.00 10.62 -10.18
CA ILE A 508 -3.07 11.73 -9.95
C ILE A 508 -1.67 11.27 -9.55
N SER A 509 -1.53 10.06 -8.99
CA SER A 509 -0.28 9.55 -8.42
C SER A 509 0.32 10.46 -7.35
N ALA A 510 -0.51 10.90 -6.40
CA ALA A 510 -0.13 11.77 -5.29
C ALA A 510 -0.61 11.25 -3.93
N PRO A 511 0.04 11.66 -2.82
CA PRO A 511 -0.42 11.33 -1.47
C PRO A 511 -1.82 11.89 -1.22
N ILE A 512 -2.72 11.08 -0.66
CA ILE A 512 -4.08 11.51 -0.31
C ILE A 512 -4.44 11.08 1.12
N ASP A 513 -4.75 12.05 1.96
CA ASP A 513 -5.32 11.88 3.29
C ASP A 513 -6.77 12.40 3.36
N VAL A 514 -7.53 11.92 4.35
CA VAL A 514 -8.93 12.30 4.54
C VAL A 514 -9.14 12.79 5.98
N ILE A 515 -9.74 13.97 6.13
CA ILE A 515 -10.26 14.47 7.41
C ILE A 515 -11.79 14.32 7.38
N SER A 516 -12.33 13.46 8.23
CA SER A 516 -13.76 13.23 8.36
C SER A 516 -14.29 13.93 9.60
N LEU A 517 -15.31 14.77 9.42
CA LEU A 517 -16.02 15.51 10.46
C LEU A 517 -17.38 14.82 10.70
N GLY A 518 -17.52 14.07 11.79
CA GLY A 518 -18.76 13.31 12.11
C GLY A 518 -19.18 12.32 11.01
N GLY A 519 -18.24 11.81 10.22
CA GLY A 519 -18.57 11.14 8.96
C GLY A 519 -19.15 9.72 9.09
N VAL A 520 -20.16 9.41 8.28
CA VAL A 520 -20.83 8.09 8.29
C VAL A 520 -20.18 7.16 7.25
N ILE A 521 -19.02 6.60 7.57
CA ILE A 521 -18.16 5.87 6.62
C ILE A 521 -18.46 4.37 6.60
N SER A 522 -18.57 3.76 5.43
CA SER A 522 -18.80 2.32 5.27
C SER A 522 -17.51 1.50 5.37
N GLY A 523 -17.62 0.26 5.86
CA GLY A 523 -16.50 -0.69 5.89
C GLY A 523 -16.07 -1.22 4.50
N ASN A 524 -16.72 -0.77 3.42
CA ASN A 524 -16.41 -1.14 2.04
C ASN A 524 -15.46 -0.14 1.36
N CYS A 525 -15.24 1.04 1.95
CA CYS A 525 -14.25 2.00 1.46
C CYS A 525 -12.84 1.44 1.65
N ASN A 526 -12.01 1.44 0.61
CA ASN A 526 -10.65 0.91 0.67
C ASN A 526 -9.67 1.91 1.31
N ILE A 527 -9.88 2.18 2.60
CA ILE A 527 -9.10 3.12 3.42
C ILE A 527 -7.60 2.78 3.41
N LEU A 528 -7.25 1.51 3.20
CA LEU A 528 -5.85 1.05 3.13
C LEU A 528 -5.02 1.72 2.03
N LYS A 529 -5.67 2.29 1.00
CA LYS A 529 -5.00 3.00 -0.09
C LYS A 529 -4.70 4.48 0.22
N LEU A 530 -5.32 5.03 1.27
CA LEU A 530 -5.07 6.39 1.74
C LEU A 530 -3.74 6.43 2.51
N GLU A 531 -3.16 7.62 2.64
CA GLU A 531 -2.09 7.83 3.62
C GLU A 531 -2.67 7.69 5.01
N HIS A 532 -3.71 8.46 5.31
CA HIS A 532 -4.40 8.39 6.59
C HIS A 532 -5.86 8.83 6.53
N LEU A 533 -6.66 8.32 7.47
CA LEU A 533 -8.01 8.80 7.78
C LEU A 533 -8.02 9.40 9.20
N TYR A 534 -8.14 10.71 9.29
CA TYR A 534 -8.40 11.44 10.54
C TYR A 534 -9.91 11.56 10.73
N HIS A 535 -10.48 10.95 11.76
CA HIS A 535 -11.91 10.92 12.00
C HIS A 535 -12.23 11.68 13.30
N LEU A 536 -12.70 12.91 13.17
CA LEU A 536 -13.11 13.80 14.26
C LEU A 536 -14.59 13.53 14.58
N VAL A 537 -14.90 13.14 15.82
CA VAL A 537 -16.24 12.70 16.24
C VAL A 537 -16.61 13.34 17.57
N GLY A 538 -17.82 13.90 17.66
CA GLY A 538 -18.38 14.37 18.93
C GLY A 538 -18.88 13.20 19.79
N ASP A 539 -18.70 13.28 21.11
CA ASP A 539 -19.13 12.21 22.02
C ASP A 539 -20.67 12.05 22.05
N GLU A 540 -21.40 13.10 21.68
CA GLU A 540 -22.86 13.13 21.56
C GLU A 540 -23.35 13.08 20.10
N ASP A 541 -22.47 12.76 19.13
CA ASP A 541 -22.83 12.62 17.72
C ASP A 541 -23.64 11.34 17.46
N GLY A 542 -24.96 11.44 17.57
CA GLY A 542 -25.88 10.32 17.29
C GLY A 542 -25.91 9.89 15.81
N VAL A 543 -25.41 10.70 14.86
CA VAL A 543 -25.41 10.35 13.43
C VAL A 543 -24.21 9.47 13.09
N GLU A 544 -23.01 9.79 13.60
CA GLU A 544 -21.84 8.92 13.43
C GLU A 544 -22.09 7.53 14.02
N GLN A 545 -22.73 7.46 15.19
CA GLN A 545 -23.08 6.21 15.89
C GLN A 545 -23.99 5.27 15.06
N ILE A 546 -24.75 5.80 14.10
CA ILE A 546 -25.55 4.99 13.16
C ILE A 546 -24.63 4.24 12.17
N GLY A 547 -23.45 4.78 11.86
CA GLY A 547 -22.50 4.20 10.91
C GLY A 547 -22.10 2.76 11.25
N PRO A 548 -21.58 2.46 12.45
CA PRO A 548 -21.29 1.09 12.86
C PRO A 548 -22.51 0.18 12.84
N ILE A 549 -23.73 0.68 13.13
CA ILE A 549 -24.96 -0.13 13.11
C ILE A 549 -25.34 -0.50 11.68
N MET A 550 -25.36 0.48 10.79
CA MET A 550 -25.77 0.32 9.39
C MET A 550 -24.74 -0.43 8.55
N PHE A 551 -23.46 -0.40 8.92
CA PHE A 551 -22.38 -1.01 8.15
C PHE A 551 -21.71 -2.19 8.90
N PRO A 552 -22.14 -3.45 8.68
CA PRO A 552 -21.54 -4.61 9.35
C PRO A 552 -20.04 -4.74 9.11
N GLY A 553 -19.51 -4.21 8.01
CA GLY A 553 -18.06 -4.15 7.77
C GLY A 553 -17.27 -3.35 8.82
N ARG A 554 -17.91 -2.54 9.66
CA ARG A 554 -17.28 -1.86 10.81
C ARG A 554 -17.27 -2.72 12.08
N TRP A 555 -17.97 -3.86 12.12
CA TRP A 555 -18.05 -4.70 13.31
C TRP A 555 -16.74 -5.49 13.50
N LYS A 556 -16.33 -5.67 14.76
CA LYS A 556 -15.09 -6.38 15.11
C LYS A 556 -15.04 -7.83 14.62
N ILE A 557 -16.21 -8.47 14.43
CA ILE A 557 -16.32 -9.86 13.94
C ILE A 557 -15.92 -10.04 12.47
N PHE A 558 -15.75 -8.94 11.72
CA PHE A 558 -15.25 -8.96 10.34
C PHE A 558 -13.81 -8.40 10.29
N PRO A 559 -12.81 -9.11 10.82
CA PRO A 559 -11.45 -8.59 10.96
C PRO A 559 -10.76 -8.28 9.63
N LEU A 560 -11.24 -8.87 8.52
CA LEU A 560 -10.72 -8.70 7.17
C LEU A 560 -11.34 -7.52 6.40
N SER A 561 -12.29 -6.77 7.00
CA SER A 561 -12.84 -5.58 6.36
C SER A 561 -11.78 -4.48 6.21
N TYR A 562 -11.94 -3.61 5.21
CA TYR A 562 -11.00 -2.50 5.00
C TYR A 562 -10.90 -1.59 6.23
N TRP A 563 -12.03 -1.31 6.87
CA TRP A 563 -12.10 -0.51 8.10
C TRP A 563 -11.27 -1.12 9.24
N ASN A 564 -11.51 -2.40 9.57
CA ASN A 564 -10.82 -3.02 10.71
C ASN A 564 -9.33 -3.22 10.43
N ARG A 565 -8.94 -3.50 9.17
CA ARG A 565 -7.54 -3.58 8.77
C ARG A 565 -6.86 -2.21 8.84
N ALA A 566 -7.51 -1.15 8.37
CA ALA A 566 -6.97 0.21 8.43
C ALA A 566 -6.75 0.66 9.88
N LYS A 567 -7.70 0.39 10.77
CA LYS A 567 -7.55 0.66 12.21
C LYS A 567 -6.36 -0.08 12.83
N ARG A 568 -6.19 -1.39 12.55
CA ARG A 568 -5.05 -2.15 13.10
C ARG A 568 -3.71 -1.64 12.59
N ARG A 569 -3.64 -1.25 11.32
CA ARG A 569 -2.42 -0.72 10.67
C ARG A 569 -2.08 0.72 11.03
N GLY A 570 -2.84 1.36 11.93
CA GLY A 570 -2.62 2.77 12.27
C GLY A 570 -2.99 3.73 11.15
N LYS A 571 -3.68 3.31 10.08
CA LYS A 571 -4.13 4.17 8.96
C LYS A 571 -5.40 4.98 9.27
N THR A 572 -5.89 4.90 10.50
CA THR A 572 -7.10 5.60 10.93
C THR A 572 -6.94 6.04 12.37
N SER A 573 -6.98 7.35 12.59
CA SER A 573 -7.03 7.95 13.92
C SER A 573 -8.42 8.50 14.18
N ILE A 574 -8.98 8.19 15.35
CA ILE A 574 -10.29 8.69 15.76
C ILE A 574 -10.06 9.63 16.94
N PHE A 575 -10.51 10.88 16.82
CA PHE A 575 -10.37 11.91 17.86
C PHE A 575 -11.74 12.30 18.38
N SER A 576 -11.90 12.31 19.70
CA SER A 576 -13.06 12.89 20.34
C SER A 576 -12.99 14.42 20.27
N MET A 577 -14.11 15.05 19.92
CA MET A 577 -14.32 16.49 19.92
C MET A 577 -14.98 16.98 21.22
N GLY A 578 -15.10 16.12 22.24
CA GLY A 578 -15.79 16.40 23.49
C GLY A 578 -17.32 16.28 23.38
N PRO A 579 -18.07 16.88 24.32
CA PRO A 579 -19.53 16.71 24.44
C PRO A 579 -20.28 17.58 23.41
N VAL A 580 -20.05 17.30 22.14
CA VAL A 580 -20.66 18.00 21.00
C VAL A 580 -21.45 17.02 20.15
N GLY A 581 -22.54 17.50 19.56
CA GLY A 581 -23.42 16.76 18.65
C GLY A 581 -22.97 16.82 17.18
N HIS A 582 -23.86 16.39 16.28
CA HIS A 582 -23.54 16.28 14.85
C HIS A 582 -23.61 17.61 14.08
N GLN A 583 -24.68 18.38 14.30
CA GLN A 583 -25.07 19.55 13.49
C GLN A 583 -25.47 20.71 14.41
N VAL A 584 -25.46 21.93 13.89
CA VAL A 584 -25.85 23.15 14.63
C VAL A 584 -27.37 23.15 14.89
N PRO A 585 -27.85 23.59 16.08
CA PRO A 585 -27.08 23.98 17.26
C PRO A 585 -26.58 22.77 18.08
N GLY A 586 -25.48 22.96 18.79
CA GLY A 586 -24.80 21.98 19.64
C GLY A 586 -23.77 21.10 18.91
N GLY A 587 -23.49 21.34 17.63
CA GLY A 587 -22.70 20.44 16.78
C GLY A 587 -21.21 20.79 16.67
N ILE A 588 -20.41 19.89 16.06
CA ILE A 588 -18.96 20.09 15.85
C ILE A 588 -18.59 21.39 15.08
N LEU A 589 -19.51 21.93 14.28
CA LEU A 589 -19.33 23.17 13.50
C LEU A 589 -20.00 24.39 14.14
N ASP A 590 -20.48 24.29 15.38
CA ASP A 590 -21.25 25.35 16.03
C ASP A 590 -20.34 26.51 16.50
N PRO A 591 -20.52 27.75 16.00
CA PRO A 591 -19.78 28.92 16.45
C PRO A 591 -20.23 29.43 17.83
N ASP A 592 -21.46 29.13 18.24
CA ASP A 592 -22.08 29.64 19.47
C ASP A 592 -21.90 28.70 20.67
N LEU A 593 -21.51 27.44 20.42
CA LEU A 593 -21.23 26.47 21.48
C LEU A 593 -19.83 26.69 22.07
N THR A 594 -19.75 27.30 23.26
CA THR A 594 -18.48 27.44 24.00
C THR A 594 -18.17 26.17 24.80
N LEU A 595 -16.96 25.64 24.61
CA LEU A 595 -16.44 24.47 25.31
C LEU A 595 -15.77 24.86 26.64
N SER A 596 -15.43 23.85 27.46
CA SER A 596 -14.85 24.07 28.80
C SER A 596 -13.51 24.81 28.80
N ASP A 597 -12.80 24.82 27.68
CA ASP A 597 -11.53 25.52 27.50
C ASP A 597 -11.69 26.97 26.98
N GLY A 598 -12.93 27.42 26.78
CA GLY A 598 -13.26 28.79 26.38
C GLY A 598 -13.32 29.02 24.87
N HIS A 599 -12.91 28.06 24.05
CA HIS A 599 -13.07 28.13 22.58
C HIS A 599 -14.48 27.72 22.16
N SER A 600 -14.93 28.18 20.99
CA SER A 600 -16.13 27.61 20.38
C SER A 600 -15.86 26.22 19.79
N SER A 601 -16.91 25.42 19.58
CA SER A 601 -16.79 24.12 18.91
C SER A 601 -16.24 24.28 17.48
N LEU A 602 -16.66 25.33 16.76
CA LEU A 602 -16.11 25.66 15.44
C LEU A 602 -14.61 25.96 15.52
N GLU A 603 -14.17 26.82 16.45
CA GLU A 603 -12.75 27.14 16.65
C GLU A 603 -11.92 25.90 16.99
N GLN A 604 -12.45 25.01 17.84
CA GLN A 604 -11.81 23.73 18.13
C GLN A 604 -11.65 22.91 16.84
N THR A 605 -12.70 22.78 16.02
CA THR A 605 -12.64 22.03 14.75
C THR A 605 -11.58 22.60 13.80
N ILE A 606 -11.52 23.92 13.64
CA ILE A 606 -10.48 24.59 12.83
C ILE A 606 -9.08 24.30 13.37
N ASN A 607 -8.89 24.38 14.69
CA ASN A 607 -7.61 24.10 15.33
C ASN A 607 -7.15 22.65 15.11
N TYR A 608 -8.06 21.67 15.15
CA TYR A 608 -7.74 20.28 14.82
C TYR A 608 -7.34 20.13 13.34
N ILE A 609 -8.10 20.72 12.41
CA ILE A 609 -7.76 20.67 10.98
C ILE A 609 -6.37 21.25 10.72
N LYS A 610 -6.06 22.44 11.29
CA LYS A 610 -4.74 23.06 11.17
C LYS A 610 -3.63 22.15 11.67
N LYS A 611 -3.79 21.59 12.88
CA LYS A 611 -2.82 20.66 13.44
C LYS A 611 -2.63 19.43 12.55
N ILE A 612 -3.68 18.90 11.92
CA ILE A 612 -3.57 17.74 11.02
C ILE A 612 -2.80 18.11 9.75
N VAL A 613 -3.20 19.17 9.04
CA VAL A 613 -2.59 19.53 7.75
C VAL A 613 -1.14 20.03 7.88
N GLN A 614 -0.77 20.53 9.05
CA GLN A 614 0.60 20.91 9.40
C GLN A 614 1.42 19.75 9.98
N GLY A 615 0.84 18.57 10.22
CA GLY A 615 1.53 17.42 10.83
C GLY A 615 1.80 17.56 12.33
N ASN A 616 1.12 18.49 13.02
CA ASN A 616 1.30 18.81 14.44
C ASN A 616 0.32 18.10 15.37
N LEU A 617 -0.69 17.39 14.84
CA LEU A 617 -1.67 16.66 15.67
C LEU A 617 -1.08 15.32 16.12
N LEU A 618 -0.18 15.38 17.11
CA LEU A 618 0.27 14.19 17.83
C LEU A 618 -0.79 13.84 18.87
N PRO A 619 -1.51 12.70 18.77
CA PRO A 619 -1.94 12.08 20.01
C PRO A 619 -0.67 11.91 20.85
N LYS A 620 -0.63 12.47 22.07
CA LYS A 620 0.47 12.21 23.01
C LYS A 620 0.38 10.76 23.45
N ILE A 621 0.80 9.85 22.57
CA ILE A 621 1.02 8.47 22.92
C ILE A 621 2.37 8.47 23.60
N ASP A 622 2.34 8.29 24.91
CA ASP A 622 3.54 8.00 25.67
C ASP A 622 4.10 6.65 25.18
N LEU A 623 5.04 6.72 24.25
CA LEU A 623 5.79 5.59 23.71
C LEU A 623 7.06 5.30 24.52
N THR A 624 7.21 5.87 25.73
CA THR A 624 8.32 5.49 26.60
C THR A 624 8.21 4.00 26.93
N ALA A 625 9.31 3.29 26.70
CA ALA A 625 9.36 1.86 26.92
C ALA A 625 9.24 1.59 28.42
N VAL A 626 8.34 0.67 28.80
CA VAL A 626 8.17 0.21 30.18
C VAL A 626 9.38 -0.61 30.62
N GLN A 627 10.00 -1.32 29.68
CA GLN A 627 11.22 -2.09 29.88
C GLN A 627 12.32 -1.55 28.97
N ALA A 628 13.51 -1.34 29.54
CA ALA A 628 14.67 -0.91 28.77
C ALA A 628 15.06 -1.96 27.72
N SER A 629 15.23 -1.49 26.49
CA SER A 629 15.82 -2.26 25.39
C SER A 629 17.30 -2.54 25.64
N ASN A 630 17.88 -3.54 24.95
CA ASN A 630 19.33 -3.78 25.03
C ASN A 630 20.11 -2.56 24.53
N TYR A 631 19.63 -1.89 23.48
CA TYR A 631 20.18 -0.63 22.98
C TYR A 631 20.28 0.44 24.08
N GLU A 632 19.21 0.67 24.85
CA GLU A 632 19.23 1.64 25.95
C GLU A 632 20.22 1.25 27.05
N LEU A 633 20.37 -0.04 27.34
CA LEU A 633 21.38 -0.54 28.28
C LEU A 633 22.80 -0.32 27.74
N TYR A 634 23.05 -0.65 26.47
CA TYR A 634 24.34 -0.51 25.81
C TYR A 634 24.82 0.95 25.81
N ARG A 635 23.91 1.89 25.59
CA ARG A 635 24.21 3.34 25.62
C ARG A 635 24.63 3.89 26.97
N GLN A 636 24.45 3.15 28.06
CA GLN A 636 24.93 3.55 29.38
C GLN A 636 26.46 3.56 29.46
N ALA A 637 27.13 2.77 28.62
CA ALA A 637 28.58 2.82 28.52
C ALA A 637 29.04 4.03 27.71
N GLU A 638 29.87 4.88 28.31
CA GLU A 638 30.25 6.16 27.73
C GLU A 638 30.90 6.04 26.35
N PHE A 639 31.75 5.01 26.16
CA PHE A 639 32.47 4.76 24.91
C PHE A 639 31.58 4.43 23.71
N THR A 640 30.28 4.20 23.93
CA THR A 640 29.30 3.94 22.87
C THR A 640 28.64 5.22 22.36
N ARG A 641 28.77 6.33 23.08
CA ARG A 641 28.12 7.59 22.75
C ARG A 641 29.05 8.47 21.91
N PRO A 642 28.58 9.10 20.81
CA PRO A 642 29.43 9.94 19.97
C PRO A 642 30.10 11.11 20.69
N ASP A 643 29.42 11.74 21.64
CA ASP A 643 29.90 12.89 22.43
C ASP A 643 31.07 12.55 23.35
N TYR A 644 31.36 11.27 23.56
CA TYR A 644 32.54 10.81 24.29
C TYR A 644 33.86 11.09 23.54
N TYR A 645 33.81 11.32 22.23
CA TYR A 645 34.97 11.45 21.35
C TYR A 645 35.11 12.87 20.80
N PRO A 646 35.99 13.72 21.34
CA PRO A 646 36.15 15.09 20.86
C PRO A 646 36.59 15.15 19.39
N ILE A 647 35.99 16.06 18.61
CA ILE A 647 36.22 16.15 17.17
C ILE A 647 37.64 16.66 16.85
N ASP A 648 38.18 17.53 17.70
CA ASP A 648 39.51 18.15 17.60
C ASP A 648 40.68 17.18 17.87
N GLN A 649 40.41 16.00 18.45
CA GLN A 649 41.43 14.97 18.66
C GLN A 649 41.87 14.33 17.34
N THR A 650 43.18 14.35 17.10
CA THR A 650 43.81 13.78 15.91
C THR A 650 44.67 12.55 16.23
N VAL A 651 44.84 11.69 15.22
CA VAL A 651 45.67 10.47 15.29
C VAL A 651 46.91 10.63 14.42
N ASN A 652 47.96 9.85 14.72
CA ASN A 652 49.12 9.78 13.83
C ASN A 652 48.72 9.04 12.54
N SER A 653 48.75 9.75 11.41
CA SER A 653 48.33 9.24 10.10
C SER A 653 49.21 8.12 9.54
N HIS A 654 50.36 7.84 10.15
CA HIS A 654 51.19 6.66 9.84
C HIS A 654 50.75 5.40 10.59
N LEU A 655 50.09 5.56 11.74
CA LEU A 655 49.63 4.45 12.58
C LEU A 655 48.14 4.15 12.37
N TYR A 656 47.37 5.18 12.04
CA TYR A 656 45.93 5.11 11.87
C TYR A 656 45.48 5.77 10.56
N LYS A 657 44.37 5.29 10.00
CA LYS A 657 43.75 5.81 8.78
C LYS A 657 42.26 6.08 8.99
N PRO A 658 41.69 7.10 8.36
CA PRO A 658 40.24 7.32 8.39
C PRO A 658 39.52 6.14 7.72
N ILE A 659 38.31 5.83 8.19
CA ILE A 659 37.51 4.74 7.62
C ILE A 659 36.95 5.11 6.25
N GLY A 660 36.50 6.36 6.08
CA GLY A 660 36.01 6.91 4.81
C GLY A 660 36.38 8.39 4.65
N THR A 661 36.18 8.92 3.44
CA THR A 661 36.52 10.32 3.11
C THR A 661 35.64 11.31 3.86
N TRP A 662 34.33 11.09 3.85
CA TRP A 662 33.34 11.90 4.56
C TRP A 662 32.69 11.05 5.64
N MET A 663 32.81 11.50 6.90
CA MET A 663 32.27 10.79 8.06
C MET A 663 31.67 11.79 9.04
N GLY A 664 30.64 11.38 9.75
CA GLY A 664 29.97 12.26 10.70
C GLY A 664 28.75 11.68 11.34
N ARG A 665 28.15 12.46 12.23
CA ARG A 665 26.94 12.10 12.96
C ARG A 665 25.71 12.61 12.23
N LEU A 666 24.75 11.72 12.02
CA LEU A 666 23.47 12.04 11.41
C LEU A 666 22.52 12.60 12.48
N ILE A 667 21.89 13.73 12.19
CA ILE A 667 20.99 14.43 13.11
C ILE A 667 19.64 14.62 12.44
N LEU A 668 18.58 14.13 13.10
CA LEU A 668 17.20 14.37 12.65
C LEU A 668 16.83 15.84 12.97
N PRO A 669 16.39 16.63 11.98
CA PRO A 669 15.99 18.01 12.23
C PRO A 669 14.79 18.08 13.17
N LYS A 670 14.63 19.19 13.90
CA LYS A 670 13.39 19.43 14.63
C LYS A 670 12.24 19.61 13.64
N LEU A 671 11.02 19.26 14.05
CA LEU A 671 9.85 19.31 13.16
C LEU A 671 9.63 20.72 12.58
N GLU A 672 9.91 21.76 13.36
CA GLU A 672 9.75 23.16 12.95
C GLU A 672 10.81 23.62 11.93
N GLU A 673 12.00 23.00 11.94
CA GLU A 673 13.12 23.33 11.04
C GLU A 673 13.09 22.47 9.76
N ARG A 674 12.33 21.38 9.76
CA ARG A 674 12.28 20.34 8.72
C ARG A 674 11.99 20.90 7.33
N SER A 675 11.04 21.83 7.20
CA SER A 675 10.62 22.41 5.91
C SER A 675 11.72 23.24 5.23
N GLN A 676 12.61 23.85 6.02
CA GLN A 676 13.77 24.61 5.54
C GLN A 676 14.95 23.67 5.23
N ILE A 677 15.15 22.64 6.05
CA ILE A 677 16.27 21.70 5.92
C ILE A 677 16.07 20.76 4.73
N ARG A 678 14.86 20.27 4.44
CA ARG A 678 14.54 19.38 3.30
C ARG A 678 15.55 18.22 3.13
N GLY A 679 15.76 17.47 4.20
CA GLY A 679 16.77 16.43 4.35
C GLY A 679 17.10 16.25 5.83
N VAL A 680 18.35 15.92 6.14
CA VAL A 680 18.83 15.78 7.52
C VAL A 680 20.02 16.68 7.79
N LEU A 681 20.39 16.81 9.06
CA LEU A 681 21.60 17.52 9.47
C LEU A 681 22.75 16.52 9.61
N PHE A 682 23.98 16.98 9.36
CA PHE A 682 25.19 16.17 9.39
C PHE A 682 26.30 16.94 10.11
N GLU A 683 26.73 16.43 11.26
CA GLU A 683 27.88 16.96 11.99
C GLU A 683 29.15 16.33 11.43
N VAL A 684 29.95 17.13 10.72
CA VAL A 684 31.11 16.66 9.97
C VAL A 684 32.23 16.29 10.94
N HIS A 685 32.62 15.02 10.99
CA HIS A 685 33.72 14.53 11.81
C HIS A 685 35.01 14.35 11.00
N HIS A 686 34.87 14.12 9.70
CA HIS A 686 35.97 14.03 8.74
C HIS A 686 35.44 14.40 7.35
N ALA A 687 36.27 15.08 6.56
CA ALA A 687 35.96 15.51 5.20
C ALA A 687 37.15 15.23 4.27
N ASP A 688 36.98 15.51 2.97
CA ASP A 688 38.11 15.55 2.04
C ASP A 688 39.06 16.72 2.33
N THR A 689 40.21 16.73 1.65
CA THR A 689 41.27 17.73 1.87
C THR A 689 40.78 19.16 1.62
N ASP A 690 39.91 19.35 0.63
CA ASP A 690 39.44 20.67 0.21
C ASP A 690 38.35 21.24 1.14
N SER A 691 37.70 20.39 1.94
CA SER A 691 36.59 20.76 2.83
C SER A 691 36.91 20.58 4.32
N GLN A 692 38.19 20.55 4.70
CA GLN A 692 38.60 20.38 6.10
C GLN A 692 38.06 21.49 7.03
N HIS A 693 37.79 22.70 6.50
CA HIS A 693 37.19 23.79 7.29
C HIS A 693 35.80 23.47 7.81
N LEU A 694 35.10 22.50 7.21
CA LEU A 694 33.77 22.07 7.63
C LEU A 694 33.79 21.09 8.81
N VAL A 695 34.95 20.50 9.15
CA VAL A 695 35.06 19.57 10.29
C VAL A 695 34.67 20.28 11.59
N GLY A 696 33.77 19.67 12.35
CA GLY A 696 33.17 20.23 13.57
C GLY A 696 31.92 21.08 13.32
N GLN A 697 31.55 21.36 12.06
CA GLN A 697 30.33 22.08 11.72
C GLN A 697 29.15 21.13 11.48
N VAL A 698 27.94 21.66 11.70
CA VAL A 698 26.69 20.99 11.33
C VAL A 698 26.20 21.57 10.00
N VAL A 699 26.04 20.72 9.00
CA VAL A 699 25.64 21.11 7.63
C VAL A 699 24.39 20.36 7.20
N LYS A 700 23.71 20.85 6.15
CA LYS A 700 22.56 20.14 5.57
C LYS A 700 23.07 18.96 4.74
N LEU A 701 22.44 17.80 4.85
CA LEU A 701 22.68 16.63 4.00
C LEU A 701 21.41 16.31 3.22
N ARG A 702 21.51 16.29 1.89
CA ARG A 702 20.38 16.09 0.98
C ARG A 702 20.72 15.10 -0.13
N TRP A 703 19.68 14.50 -0.67
CA TRP A 703 19.79 13.75 -1.93
C TRP A 703 20.18 14.68 -3.08
N ALA A 704 21.01 14.18 -3.99
CA ALA A 704 21.35 14.85 -5.24
C ALA A 704 20.11 15.01 -6.14
N ASP A 705 20.03 16.11 -6.88
CA ASP A 705 18.95 16.37 -7.84
C ASP A 705 19.19 15.62 -9.16
N HIS A 706 19.27 14.29 -9.07
CA HIS A 706 19.47 13.39 -10.20
C HIS A 706 18.19 12.56 -10.43
N PRO A 707 17.67 12.44 -11.68
CA PRO A 707 16.37 11.81 -11.94
C PRO A 707 16.22 10.39 -11.38
N GLN A 708 17.30 9.58 -11.41
CA GLN A 708 17.28 8.22 -10.87
C GLN A 708 17.23 8.22 -9.33
N VAL A 709 17.96 9.11 -8.67
CA VAL A 709 17.96 9.25 -7.20
C VAL A 709 16.60 9.74 -6.74
N GLN A 710 16.05 10.78 -7.38
CA GLN A 710 14.72 11.31 -7.04
C GLN A 710 13.62 10.27 -7.25
N LYS A 711 13.71 9.44 -8.30
CA LYS A 711 12.79 8.32 -8.51
C LYS A 711 12.85 7.29 -7.36
N LEU A 712 14.06 6.93 -6.91
CA LEU A 712 14.24 5.99 -5.82
C LEU A 712 13.72 6.58 -4.50
N VAL A 713 14.13 7.79 -4.14
CA VAL A 713 13.67 8.51 -2.94
C VAL A 713 12.14 8.57 -2.90
N LYS A 714 11.52 9.03 -3.99
CA LYS A 714 10.05 9.11 -4.10
C LYS A 714 9.36 7.75 -3.93
N ALA A 715 9.99 6.65 -4.35
CA ALA A 715 9.40 5.32 -4.24
C ALA A 715 9.32 4.80 -2.79
N VAL A 716 10.10 5.39 -1.88
CA VAL A 716 10.21 4.94 -0.49
C VAL A 716 9.80 6.00 0.54
N THR A 717 9.64 7.25 0.12
CA THR A 717 9.06 8.30 0.96
C THR A 717 7.64 7.90 1.36
N GLN A 718 7.37 7.84 2.66
CA GLN A 718 6.06 7.46 3.22
C GLN A 718 5.69 8.30 4.42
N ASP A 719 4.40 8.43 4.68
CA ASP A 719 3.89 8.90 5.96
C ASP A 719 4.12 7.80 7.02
N VAL A 720 4.51 8.19 8.22
CA VAL A 720 4.78 7.26 9.32
C VAL A 720 3.71 7.42 10.39
N HIS A 721 2.89 6.39 10.57
CA HIS A 721 1.88 6.29 11.60
C HIS A 721 1.99 4.92 12.27
N PHE A 722 2.24 4.91 13.58
CA PHE A 722 2.42 3.65 14.28
C PHE A 722 1.13 2.82 14.24
N SER A 723 1.28 1.55 13.85
CA SER A 723 0.25 0.53 14.00
C SER A 723 0.08 0.16 15.47
N ALA A 724 -1.05 -0.48 15.81
CA ALA A 724 -1.28 -0.96 17.17
C ALA A 724 -0.17 -1.91 17.65
N ASP A 725 0.38 -2.72 16.73
CA ASP A 725 1.52 -3.60 17.02
C ASP A 725 2.78 -2.79 17.32
N ALA A 726 3.09 -1.75 16.52
CA ALA A 726 4.26 -0.90 16.74
C ALA A 726 4.18 -0.11 18.05
N GLU A 727 3.00 0.44 18.39
CA GLU A 727 2.77 1.07 19.69
C GLU A 727 2.99 0.06 20.83
N TYR A 728 2.44 -1.15 20.70
CA TYR A 728 2.57 -2.18 21.71
C TYR A 728 4.01 -2.66 21.88
N THR A 729 4.72 -2.98 20.79
CA THR A 729 6.09 -3.49 20.87
C THR A 729 7.11 -2.42 21.24
N SER A 730 6.87 -1.16 20.86
CA SER A 730 7.65 -0.01 21.34
C SER A 730 7.50 0.18 22.84
N LYS A 731 6.27 0.10 23.38
CA LYS A 731 6.02 0.37 24.80
C LYS A 731 6.32 -0.82 25.70
N TYR A 732 5.91 -2.03 25.29
CA TYR A 732 5.93 -3.23 26.13
C TYR A 732 6.84 -4.35 25.60
N GLY A 733 7.25 -4.29 24.34
CA GLY A 733 8.06 -5.34 23.70
C GLY A 733 9.57 -5.13 23.81
N GLY A 734 10.03 -3.95 24.24
CA GLY A 734 11.45 -3.61 24.33
C GLY A 734 12.16 -3.46 22.97
N LEU A 735 11.41 -3.41 21.87
CA LEU A 735 11.96 -3.18 20.54
C LEU A 735 12.26 -1.69 20.35
N VAL A 736 13.39 -1.38 19.72
CA VAL A 736 13.71 -0.01 19.33
C VAL A 736 12.93 0.32 18.06
N HIS A 737 12.06 1.33 18.12
CA HIS A 737 11.26 1.84 16.99
C HIS A 737 11.63 3.29 16.65
N PRO A 738 11.33 3.79 15.44
CA PRO A 738 11.57 5.17 15.02
C PRO A 738 10.56 6.15 15.64
N VAL A 739 10.48 6.18 16.97
CA VAL A 739 9.44 6.92 17.73
C VAL A 739 9.44 8.43 17.42
N ARG A 740 10.59 8.98 17.04
CA ARG A 740 10.74 10.40 16.64
C ARG A 740 10.08 10.74 15.31
N LEU A 741 9.79 9.73 14.48
CA LEU A 741 9.15 9.86 13.18
C LEU A 741 7.64 9.56 13.24
N ASN A 742 7.11 9.13 14.40
CA ASN A 742 5.69 8.84 14.49
C ASN A 742 4.86 10.10 14.20
N HIS A 743 3.87 9.96 13.31
CA HIS A 743 3.04 11.01 12.70
C HIS A 743 3.75 11.98 11.75
N TRP A 744 5.02 11.75 11.41
CA TRP A 744 5.65 12.54 10.36
C TRP A 744 5.13 12.13 8.98
N GLN A 745 4.79 13.13 8.16
CA GLN A 745 4.38 12.92 6.78
C GLN A 745 5.58 12.97 5.85
N SER A 746 5.55 12.20 4.76
CA SER A 746 6.56 12.22 3.69
C SER A 746 7.99 12.04 4.22
N VAL A 747 8.18 11.08 5.14
CA VAL A 747 9.49 10.72 5.68
C VAL A 747 10.34 10.11 4.57
N ASP A 748 11.45 10.76 4.22
CA ASP A 748 12.38 10.27 3.21
C ASP A 748 13.39 9.23 3.77
N PRO A 749 14.21 8.58 2.94
CA PRO A 749 15.16 7.58 3.41
C PRO A 749 16.27 8.09 4.35
N LEU A 750 16.72 9.34 4.22
CA LEU A 750 17.68 9.93 5.16
C LEU A 750 17.01 10.21 6.49
N GLU A 751 15.81 10.78 6.47
CA GLU A 751 15.01 11.02 7.68
C GLU A 751 14.71 9.70 8.40
N SER A 752 14.35 8.65 7.65
CA SER A 752 14.13 7.31 8.21
C SER A 752 15.37 6.74 8.90
N LEU A 753 16.57 7.02 8.37
CA LEU A 753 17.84 6.57 8.93
C LEU A 753 18.20 7.38 10.17
N ALA A 754 18.12 8.71 10.09
CA ALA A 754 18.41 9.62 11.20
C ALA A 754 17.46 9.41 12.39
N GLY A 755 16.17 9.17 12.11
CA GLY A 755 15.12 8.99 13.11
C GLY A 755 14.91 7.56 13.59
N SER A 756 15.73 6.59 13.14
CA SER A 756 15.58 5.17 13.51
C SER A 756 15.76 4.90 15.00
N HIS A 757 16.64 5.66 15.67
CA HIS A 757 16.85 5.60 17.11
C HIS A 757 16.06 6.69 17.84
N PRO A 758 15.90 6.61 19.17
CA PRO A 758 15.34 7.70 19.99
C PRO A 758 16.23 8.94 20.11
N VAL A 759 17.50 8.87 19.71
CA VAL A 759 18.50 9.95 19.82
C VAL A 759 19.40 10.03 18.57
N ASP A 760 20.08 11.16 18.37
CA ASP A 760 21.04 11.36 17.29
C ASP A 760 22.42 10.79 17.65
N ASP A 761 22.58 9.47 17.53
CA ASP A 761 23.83 8.76 17.84
C ASP A 761 24.41 7.96 16.68
N LEU A 762 23.82 8.07 15.49
CA LEU A 762 24.23 7.32 14.32
C LEU A 762 25.44 7.97 13.65
N ILE A 763 26.56 7.23 13.60
CA ILE A 763 27.75 7.61 12.83
C ILE A 763 27.72 6.92 11.47
N ILE A 764 27.90 7.71 10.42
CA ILE A 764 27.88 7.24 9.05
C ILE A 764 29.15 7.67 8.30
N MET A 765 29.44 6.98 7.21
CA MET A 765 30.29 7.47 6.13
C MET A 765 29.47 7.64 4.84
N LEU A 766 29.85 8.64 4.04
CA LEU A 766 29.24 8.89 2.73
C LEU A 766 30.02 8.14 1.65
N GLU A 767 29.30 7.42 0.79
CA GLU A 767 29.86 6.64 -0.32
C GLU A 767 29.76 7.42 -1.63
N GLY A 768 30.80 7.31 -2.47
CA GLY A 768 30.87 7.96 -3.77
C GLY A 768 31.20 9.46 -3.70
N GLY A 769 30.87 10.19 -4.76
CA GLY A 769 31.11 11.62 -4.84
C GLY A 769 30.13 12.42 -3.97
N VAL A 770 30.67 13.35 -3.18
CA VAL A 770 29.89 14.31 -2.39
C VAL A 770 30.07 15.70 -3.03
N THR A 771 28.96 16.35 -3.38
CA THR A 771 29.00 17.74 -3.87
C THR A 771 28.75 18.68 -2.70
N VAL A 772 29.61 19.67 -2.53
CA VAL A 772 29.50 20.73 -1.52
C VAL A 772 28.91 21.98 -2.18
N GLU A 773 27.77 22.45 -1.68
CA GLU A 773 27.10 23.69 -2.10
C GLU A 773 27.14 24.70 -0.95
N GLU A 774 27.87 25.79 -1.10
CA GLU A 774 27.92 26.87 -0.11
C GLU A 774 27.03 28.05 -0.55
N GLU A 775 26.09 28.47 0.31
CA GLU A 775 25.21 29.62 0.10
C GLU A 775 25.57 30.77 1.08
N PRO A 776 26.68 31.50 0.87
CA PRO A 776 27.19 32.47 1.82
C PRO A 776 26.29 33.70 2.04
N THR A 777 25.30 33.93 1.18
CA THR A 777 24.34 35.06 1.26
C THR A 777 23.00 34.70 1.90
N ALA A 778 22.77 33.44 2.26
CA ALA A 778 21.51 33.00 2.85
C ALA A 778 21.45 33.33 4.35
N THR A 779 20.31 33.85 4.83
CA THR A 779 19.99 34.02 6.26
C THR A 779 19.76 32.70 7.01
N SER A 780 20.22 31.57 6.45
CA SER A 780 20.03 30.24 7.02
C SER A 780 21.07 29.95 8.10
N ASN A 781 20.65 29.33 9.21
CA ASN A 781 21.55 28.82 10.24
C ASN A 781 22.50 27.72 9.72
N TYR A 782 22.24 27.17 8.53
CA TYR A 782 23.02 26.11 7.89
C TYR A 782 23.33 26.49 6.43
N PRO A 783 24.39 27.29 6.17
CA PRO A 783 24.70 27.82 4.84
C PRO A 783 25.28 26.78 3.87
N VAL A 784 25.71 25.62 4.36
CA VAL A 784 26.34 24.57 3.55
C VAL A 784 25.39 23.39 3.34
N THR A 785 25.34 22.87 2.11
CA THR A 785 24.60 21.66 1.74
C THR A 785 25.53 20.63 1.11
N LEU A 786 25.51 19.40 1.64
CA LEU A 786 26.13 18.23 1.02
C LEU A 786 25.09 17.46 0.20
N ARG A 787 25.45 17.08 -1.03
CA ARG A 787 24.62 16.25 -1.91
C ARG A 787 25.21 14.87 -2.10
N ILE A 788 24.37 13.85 -1.94
CA ILE A 788 24.75 12.44 -2.06
C ILE A 788 23.86 11.66 -3.02
N TYR A 789 24.42 10.60 -3.59
CA TYR A 789 23.77 9.74 -4.58
C TYR A 789 23.38 8.37 -4.01
N HIS A 790 24.06 7.92 -2.96
CA HIS A 790 23.90 6.59 -2.35
C HIS A 790 23.49 6.70 -0.89
N THR A 791 22.92 5.62 -0.34
CA THR A 791 22.56 5.58 1.07
C THR A 791 23.82 5.61 1.94
N PRO A 792 23.89 6.45 2.99
CA PRO A 792 25.03 6.44 3.90
C PRO A 792 25.28 5.07 4.54
N ILE A 793 26.55 4.73 4.73
CA ILE A 793 26.97 3.47 5.35
C ILE A 793 27.18 3.70 6.85
N GLN A 794 26.53 2.90 7.68
CA GLN A 794 26.69 2.97 9.14
C GLN A 794 28.05 2.40 9.56
N ILE A 795 28.80 3.13 10.39
CA ILE A 795 30.14 2.76 10.84
C ILE A 795 30.27 2.87 12.36
N THR A 796 31.26 2.18 12.91
CA THR A 796 31.76 2.40 14.28
C THR A 796 33.21 2.88 14.22
N GLY A 797 33.51 3.94 14.97
CA GLY A 797 34.81 4.61 14.99
C GLY A 797 34.99 5.67 13.90
N ARG A 798 36.08 6.44 13.99
CA ARG A 798 36.50 7.41 12.95
C ARG A 798 37.75 6.94 12.21
N TYR A 799 38.62 6.21 12.92
CA TYR A 799 39.89 5.74 12.42
C TYR A 799 40.06 4.24 12.67
N TYR A 800 40.91 3.61 11.87
CA TYR A 800 41.38 2.26 12.12
C TYR A 800 42.91 2.17 12.11
N GLY A 801 43.44 1.24 12.88
CA GLY A 801 44.88 0.91 12.97
C GLY A 801 45.09 -0.59 12.89
N LEU A 802 46.33 -1.02 12.63
CA LEU A 802 46.71 -2.44 12.56
C LEU A 802 47.74 -2.77 13.64
N ILE A 803 47.34 -3.59 14.61
CA ILE A 803 48.11 -3.82 15.84
C ILE A 803 48.19 -5.30 16.22
N GLN A 804 49.14 -5.60 17.11
CA GLN A 804 49.18 -6.85 17.88
C GLN A 804 49.02 -6.52 19.38
N PHE A 805 48.18 -7.28 20.07
CA PHE A 805 48.03 -7.17 21.53
C PHE A 805 49.21 -7.84 22.22
N VAL A 806 49.90 -7.12 23.11
CA VAL A 806 51.06 -7.65 23.84
C VAL A 806 50.65 -8.16 25.21
N ARG A 807 50.02 -7.29 26.01
CA ARG A 807 49.51 -7.65 27.35
C ARG A 807 48.48 -6.64 27.87
N PRO A 808 47.51 -7.07 28.68
CA PRO A 808 46.66 -6.16 29.44
C PRO A 808 47.47 -5.44 30.53
N ILE A 809 47.04 -4.23 30.90
CA ILE A 809 47.56 -3.48 32.04
C ILE A 809 46.67 -3.82 33.26
N SER A 810 47.26 -4.36 34.32
CA SER A 810 46.50 -4.85 35.47
C SER A 810 45.74 -3.73 36.18
N GLY A 811 44.46 -3.98 36.47
CA GLY A 811 43.59 -3.02 37.17
C GLY A 811 43.03 -1.89 36.30
N THR A 812 43.28 -1.91 34.99
CA THR A 812 42.74 -0.93 34.03
C THR A 812 42.08 -1.64 32.85
N ASP A 813 41.43 -0.87 31.97
CA ASP A 813 40.89 -1.33 30.70
C ASP A 813 41.90 -1.17 29.54
N GLN A 814 43.17 -0.89 29.84
CA GLN A 814 44.19 -0.61 28.85
C GLN A 814 44.98 -1.86 28.44
N PHE A 815 45.44 -1.86 27.19
CA PHE A 815 46.33 -2.86 26.63
C PHE A 815 47.56 -2.20 26.04
N ARG A 816 48.72 -2.81 26.29
CA ARG A 816 49.92 -2.50 25.50
C ARG A 816 49.82 -3.22 24.16
N VAL A 817 49.99 -2.46 23.10
CA VAL A 817 49.95 -2.95 21.71
C VAL A 817 51.21 -2.51 20.96
N VAL A 818 51.49 -3.17 19.84
CA VAL A 818 52.52 -2.75 18.90
C VAL A 818 51.89 -2.63 17.52
N HIS A 819 52.15 -1.52 16.84
CA HIS A 819 51.68 -1.26 15.49
C HIS A 819 52.44 -2.08 14.45
N PHE A 820 51.75 -2.44 13.37
CA PHE A 820 52.36 -3.06 12.21
C PHE A 820 53.36 -2.10 11.55
N ASN A 821 54.54 -2.60 11.24
CA ASN A 821 55.57 -1.86 10.54
C ASN A 821 55.52 -2.22 9.04
N PRO A 822 55.15 -1.28 8.15
CA PRO A 822 55.03 -1.56 6.73
C PRO A 822 56.36 -1.91 6.06
N ILE A 823 57.50 -1.50 6.65
CA ILE A 823 58.84 -1.73 6.12
C ILE A 823 59.31 -3.16 6.44
N SER A 824 59.28 -3.54 7.72
CA SER A 824 59.72 -4.88 8.16
C SER A 824 58.67 -5.96 7.90
N ARG A 825 57.41 -5.56 7.69
CA ARG A 825 56.23 -6.43 7.59
C ARG A 825 55.92 -7.21 8.87
N GLN A 826 56.38 -6.73 10.03
CA GLN A 826 56.23 -7.36 11.35
C GLN A 826 55.56 -6.41 12.36
N PHE A 827 55.16 -6.94 13.53
CA PHE A 827 54.67 -6.14 14.66
C PHE A 827 55.85 -5.67 15.54
N ASP A 828 56.74 -4.89 14.94
CA ASP A 828 57.89 -4.25 15.60
C ASP A 828 57.86 -2.71 15.45
N GLY A 829 56.69 -2.15 15.12
CA GLY A 829 56.47 -0.72 14.97
C GLY A 829 56.35 0.01 16.31
N PHE A 830 55.67 1.16 16.29
CA PHE A 830 55.51 1.99 17.49
C PHE A 830 54.69 1.25 18.56
N PRO A 831 55.19 1.12 19.81
CA PRO A 831 54.41 0.60 20.92
C PRO A 831 53.44 1.66 21.45
N GLU A 832 52.17 1.31 21.64
CA GLU A 832 51.14 2.22 22.15
C GLU A 832 50.35 1.57 23.29
N GLN A 833 49.69 2.39 24.11
CA GLN A 833 48.67 1.95 25.04
C GLN A 833 47.30 2.38 24.50
N VAL A 834 46.42 1.41 24.29
CA VAL A 834 45.04 1.64 23.83
C VAL A 834 44.05 1.18 24.89
N ARG A 835 42.86 1.76 24.88
CA ARG A 835 41.78 1.39 25.81
C ARG A 835 40.80 0.42 25.18
N LEU A 836 40.38 -0.56 25.96
CA LEU A 836 39.31 -1.51 25.64
C LEU A 836 38.29 -1.55 26.78
N PRO A 837 37.44 -0.50 26.93
CA PRO A 837 36.45 -0.43 27.99
C PRO A 837 35.56 -1.66 28.04
N GLU A 838 35.07 -1.99 29.23
CA GLU A 838 34.16 -3.12 29.44
C GLU A 838 32.82 -2.87 28.76
N VAL A 839 32.26 -3.91 28.13
CA VAL A 839 30.98 -3.84 27.42
C VAL A 839 29.84 -4.16 28.38
N ILE A 840 28.66 -3.59 28.14
CA ILE A 840 27.47 -3.85 28.95
C ILE A 840 26.84 -5.17 28.53
N GLN A 841 26.51 -6.01 29.50
CA GLN A 841 25.75 -7.23 29.31
C GLN A 841 24.25 -6.93 29.26
N ALA A 842 23.58 -7.39 28.21
CA ALA A 842 22.12 -7.41 28.17
C ALA A 842 21.57 -8.62 28.96
N PRO A 843 20.70 -8.42 29.97
CA PRO A 843 20.11 -9.53 30.73
C PRO A 843 19.36 -10.54 29.86
N ALA A 844 18.75 -10.09 28.75
CA ALA A 844 17.98 -10.94 27.85
C ALA A 844 18.84 -12.03 27.17
N TYR A 845 20.12 -11.77 26.91
CA TYR A 845 21.02 -12.76 26.29
C TYR A 845 21.76 -13.63 27.31
N GLY A 846 21.96 -13.14 28.54
CA GLY A 846 22.77 -13.83 29.54
C GLY A 846 24.27 -13.87 29.21
N SER A 847 24.74 -13.19 28.15
CA SER A 847 26.15 -13.11 27.73
C SER A 847 26.56 -11.71 27.28
N TYR A 848 27.84 -11.36 27.43
CA TYR A 848 28.42 -10.13 26.89
C TYR A 848 28.54 -10.21 25.35
N PRO A 849 28.24 -9.13 24.59
CA PRO A 849 28.36 -9.11 23.12
C PRO A 849 29.79 -9.37 22.60
N SER A 850 30.80 -9.01 23.39
CA SER A 850 32.21 -9.28 23.14
C SER A 850 32.96 -9.48 24.46
N THR A 851 34.13 -10.12 24.39
CA THR A 851 35.07 -10.20 25.52
C THR A 851 36.50 -9.98 25.04
N THR A 852 37.31 -9.35 25.88
CA THR A 852 38.74 -9.12 25.67
C THR A 852 39.60 -10.08 26.50
N HIS A 853 38.97 -10.99 27.26
CA HIS A 853 39.67 -11.92 28.11
C HIS A 853 40.62 -12.80 27.28
N LYS A 854 41.92 -12.75 27.58
CA LYS A 854 42.98 -13.50 26.88
C LYS A 854 43.07 -13.21 25.38
N ILE A 855 42.67 -12.02 24.92
CA ILE A 855 42.77 -11.66 23.49
C ILE A 855 44.22 -11.68 22.99
N GLU A 856 45.20 -11.39 23.85
CA GLU A 856 46.64 -11.48 23.55
C GLU A 856 47.12 -12.93 23.33
N GLN A 857 46.37 -13.91 23.84
CA GLN A 857 46.61 -15.35 23.66
C GLN A 857 45.76 -15.93 22.51
N SER A 858 44.98 -15.12 21.82
CA SER A 858 44.18 -15.56 20.68
C SER A 858 45.11 -16.08 19.56
N PRO A 859 44.76 -17.20 18.90
CA PRO A 859 45.55 -17.72 17.77
C PRO A 859 45.62 -16.73 16.60
N LEU A 860 44.71 -15.75 16.56
CA LEU A 860 44.66 -14.73 15.50
C LEU A 860 45.60 -13.54 15.77
N ASN A 861 46.07 -13.39 17.01
CA ASN A 861 46.88 -12.26 17.45
C ASN A 861 48.29 -12.25 16.83
N GLU A 862 48.82 -13.40 16.41
CA GLU A 862 50.09 -13.48 15.68
C GLU A 862 50.05 -12.67 14.37
N THR A 863 48.94 -12.77 13.64
CA THR A 863 48.73 -12.01 12.39
C THR A 863 48.23 -10.59 12.62
N GLY A 864 47.82 -10.29 13.85
CA GLY A 864 47.31 -9.01 14.32
C GLY A 864 45.84 -8.74 13.98
N TRP A 865 45.40 -7.59 14.47
CA TRP A 865 44.01 -7.13 14.48
C TRP A 865 43.92 -5.72 13.92
N TYR A 866 42.94 -5.50 13.04
CA TYR A 866 42.45 -4.16 12.78
C TYR A 866 41.61 -3.71 13.97
N ILE A 867 41.95 -2.55 14.53
CA ILE A 867 41.20 -1.88 15.60
C ILE A 867 40.53 -0.64 15.04
N TYR A 868 39.24 -0.44 15.34
CA TYR A 868 38.48 0.73 14.90
C TYR A 868 38.04 1.55 16.12
N GLY A 869 38.14 2.87 16.04
CA GLY A 869 37.83 3.74 17.17
C GLY A 869 38.21 5.20 16.95
N ALA A 870 38.36 5.92 18.05
CA ALA A 870 38.83 7.30 18.09
C ALA A 870 39.47 7.58 19.46
N LYS A 871 40.14 8.73 19.58
CA LYS A 871 40.70 9.18 20.86
C LYS A 871 39.62 9.76 21.77
N ASP A 872 39.71 9.45 23.06
CA ASP A 872 38.93 10.10 24.10
C ASP A 872 39.49 11.49 24.44
N ALA A 873 38.85 12.19 25.39
CA ALA A 873 39.29 13.50 25.86
C ALA A 873 40.70 13.51 26.50
N ASN A 874 41.22 12.36 26.92
CA ASN A 874 42.58 12.23 27.45
C ASN A 874 43.61 11.91 26.35
N GLY A 875 43.19 11.89 25.08
CA GLY A 875 44.03 11.59 23.93
C GLY A 875 44.38 10.10 23.78
N GLN A 876 43.71 9.20 24.51
CA GLN A 876 43.94 7.76 24.42
C GLN A 876 43.03 7.13 23.37
N PHE A 877 43.58 6.27 22.51
CA PHE A 877 42.78 5.59 21.49
C PHE A 877 41.90 4.51 22.12
N VAL A 878 40.59 4.62 21.94
CA VAL A 878 39.60 3.68 22.48
C VAL A 878 39.12 2.76 21.37
N VAL A 879 39.31 1.46 21.55
CA VAL A 879 38.93 0.44 20.56
C VAL A 879 37.46 0.07 20.74
N GLN A 880 36.66 0.44 19.74
CA GLN A 880 35.22 0.17 19.68
C GLN A 880 34.90 -1.07 18.84
N SER A 881 35.71 -1.38 17.81
CA SER A 881 35.49 -2.53 16.92
C SER A 881 36.80 -3.26 16.58
N LEU A 882 36.69 -4.55 16.25
CA LEU A 882 37.79 -5.46 15.92
C LEU A 882 37.58 -6.20 14.59
N ALA A 883 38.65 -6.44 13.85
CA ALA A 883 38.66 -7.39 12.73
C ALA A 883 39.98 -8.19 12.68
N PRO A 884 39.94 -9.52 12.53
CA PRO A 884 41.16 -10.31 12.38
C PRO A 884 41.80 -10.08 11.01
N ARG A 885 43.06 -9.63 10.98
CA ARG A 885 43.76 -9.33 9.73
C ARG A 885 43.83 -10.55 8.80
N SER A 886 44.10 -11.72 9.36
CA SER A 886 44.21 -12.98 8.61
C SER A 886 42.96 -13.40 7.86
N LEU A 887 41.77 -13.02 8.32
CA LEU A 887 40.51 -13.36 7.64
C LEU A 887 40.29 -12.53 6.37
N LEU A 888 40.60 -11.23 6.44
CA LEU A 888 40.25 -10.27 5.38
C LEU A 888 41.26 -10.26 4.24
N ARG A 889 42.46 -10.82 4.44
CA ARG A 889 43.50 -10.91 3.39
C ARG A 889 43.04 -11.81 2.24
N LEU A 890 43.45 -11.48 1.02
CA LEU A 890 43.30 -12.35 -0.17
C LEU A 890 44.28 -13.53 -0.11
N GLN A 891 44.23 -14.30 0.98
CA GLN A 891 45.06 -15.46 1.23
C GLN A 891 44.20 -16.59 1.82
N ALA A 892 43.80 -17.53 0.96
CA ALA A 892 42.98 -18.66 1.39
C ALA A 892 43.83 -19.66 2.19
N ASN A 893 43.29 -20.16 3.30
CA ASN A 893 43.89 -21.25 4.05
C ASN A 893 43.77 -22.59 3.30
N GLN A 894 42.68 -22.75 2.53
CA GLN A 894 42.38 -23.96 1.76
C GLN A 894 41.73 -23.60 0.43
N VAL A 895 41.92 -24.46 -0.57
CA VAL A 895 41.21 -24.38 -1.85
C VAL A 895 40.45 -25.68 -2.07
N ARG A 896 39.20 -25.59 -2.52
CA ARG A 896 38.28 -26.71 -2.74
C ARG A 896 37.75 -26.65 -4.17
N PHE A 897 37.63 -27.81 -4.81
CA PHE A 897 37.23 -27.94 -6.21
C PHE A 897 35.95 -28.77 -6.36
N GLU A 898 35.14 -28.44 -7.38
CA GLU A 898 33.94 -29.17 -7.82
C GLU A 898 33.07 -29.68 -6.64
N LYS A 899 32.91 -31.01 -6.50
CA LYS A 899 32.09 -31.65 -5.46
C LYS A 899 32.60 -31.42 -4.04
N SER A 900 33.90 -31.15 -3.88
CA SER A 900 34.51 -30.83 -2.59
C SER A 900 34.10 -29.42 -2.15
N ALA A 901 34.04 -28.47 -3.09
CA ALA A 901 33.53 -27.12 -2.83
C ALA A 901 32.04 -27.15 -2.41
N ASP A 902 31.18 -27.86 -3.15
CA ASP A 902 29.76 -28.01 -2.79
C ASP A 902 29.57 -28.66 -1.41
N ARG A 903 30.34 -29.71 -1.10
CA ARG A 903 30.32 -30.37 0.21
C ARG A 903 30.74 -29.43 1.33
N TYR A 904 31.79 -28.63 1.11
CA TYR A 904 32.26 -27.67 2.10
C TYR A 904 31.18 -26.64 2.44
N ILE A 905 30.57 -26.02 1.43
CA ILE A 905 29.52 -25.01 1.59
C ILE A 905 28.30 -25.61 2.31
N ARG A 906 27.78 -26.75 1.83
CA ARG A 906 26.56 -27.36 2.41
C ARG A 906 26.73 -27.83 3.83
N LYS A 907 27.91 -28.35 4.16
CA LYS A 907 28.12 -29.15 5.37
C LYS A 907 29.34 -28.71 6.18
N GLU A 908 30.54 -28.88 5.63
CA GLU A 908 31.78 -28.80 6.42
C GLU A 908 32.04 -27.41 7.02
N ALA A 909 31.56 -26.34 6.38
CA ALA A 909 31.64 -24.97 6.91
C ALA A 909 30.98 -24.81 8.30
N TRP A 910 30.01 -25.67 8.64
CA TRP A 910 29.26 -25.66 9.90
C TRP A 910 29.45 -26.94 10.73
N ASP A 911 30.34 -27.84 10.33
CA ASP A 911 30.63 -29.07 11.08
C ASP A 911 31.55 -28.78 12.28
N ASN A 912 31.35 -29.48 13.40
CA ASN A 912 32.19 -29.41 14.61
C ASN A 912 32.47 -27.97 15.14
N ILE A 913 31.53 -27.04 14.93
CA ILE A 913 31.73 -25.60 15.24
C ILE A 913 32.14 -25.32 16.70
N VAL A 914 31.71 -26.15 17.66
CA VAL A 914 32.10 -26.00 19.07
C VAL A 914 33.61 -26.22 19.24
N ALA A 915 34.18 -27.21 18.55
CA ALA A 915 35.62 -27.46 18.56
C ALA A 915 36.41 -26.37 17.81
N GLN A 916 35.77 -25.65 16.90
CA GLN A 916 36.38 -24.56 16.13
C GLN A 916 36.26 -23.19 16.81
N LYS A 917 35.76 -23.12 18.04
CA LYS A 917 35.61 -21.86 18.76
C LYS A 917 36.94 -21.12 18.91
N GLY A 918 36.92 -19.81 18.68
CA GLY A 918 38.10 -18.95 18.68
C GLY A 918 38.92 -19.00 17.39
N GLN A 919 38.51 -19.81 16.40
CA GLN A 919 39.19 -19.97 15.12
C GLN A 919 38.45 -19.27 13.98
N ILE A 920 39.18 -19.08 12.87
CA ILE A 920 38.65 -18.63 11.59
C ILE A 920 38.92 -19.65 10.49
N SER A 921 38.23 -19.52 9.35
CA SER A 921 38.57 -20.24 8.13
C SER A 921 38.36 -19.34 6.91
N SER A 922 39.30 -19.34 5.97
CA SER A 922 39.24 -18.65 4.69
C SER A 922 39.44 -19.68 3.58
N VAL A 923 38.39 -20.00 2.81
CA VAL A 923 38.40 -21.10 1.84
C VAL A 923 37.97 -20.63 0.46
N LEU A 924 38.82 -20.83 -0.54
CA LEU A 924 38.51 -20.57 -1.94
C LEU A 924 37.84 -21.81 -2.55
N CYS A 925 36.66 -21.63 -3.13
CA CYS A 925 35.84 -22.66 -3.74
C CYS A 925 35.73 -22.39 -5.25
N LEU A 926 36.15 -23.36 -6.06
CA LEU A 926 36.23 -23.25 -7.51
C LEU A 926 35.49 -24.39 -8.20
N ASN A 927 34.86 -24.12 -9.34
CA ASN A 927 34.25 -25.14 -10.19
C ASN A 927 35.16 -25.49 -11.38
N HIS A 928 36.45 -25.73 -11.12
CA HIS A 928 37.45 -26.14 -12.10
C HIS A 928 38.01 -27.52 -11.77
N LYS A 929 38.45 -28.24 -12.80
CA LYS A 929 39.12 -29.56 -12.67
C LYS A 929 40.62 -29.47 -12.45
N ASP A 930 41.22 -28.34 -12.78
CA ASP A 930 42.66 -28.13 -12.67
C ASP A 930 43.01 -27.72 -11.23
N GLU A 931 43.60 -28.65 -10.49
CA GLU A 931 44.05 -28.46 -9.10
C GLU A 931 45.53 -28.06 -9.00
N SER A 932 46.17 -27.70 -10.12
CA SER A 932 47.59 -27.31 -10.13
C SER A 932 47.83 -26.04 -9.30
N SER A 933 49.02 -25.93 -8.71
CA SER A 933 49.41 -24.75 -7.93
C SER A 933 49.35 -23.46 -8.76
N SER A 934 49.63 -23.55 -10.07
CA SER A 934 49.47 -22.44 -11.01
C SER A 934 48.00 -22.02 -11.18
N ALA A 935 47.07 -22.97 -11.31
CA ALA A 935 45.64 -22.67 -11.43
C ALA A 935 45.10 -21.99 -10.16
N ILE A 936 45.54 -22.45 -8.99
CA ILE A 936 45.20 -21.83 -7.70
C ILE A 936 45.74 -20.39 -7.61
N GLN A 937 47.01 -20.19 -7.96
CA GLN A 937 47.62 -18.87 -7.94
C GLN A 937 46.94 -17.91 -8.91
N ASN A 938 46.58 -18.38 -10.10
CA ASN A 938 45.84 -17.59 -11.08
C ASN A 938 44.44 -17.23 -10.54
N ALA A 939 43.70 -18.18 -9.97
CA ALA A 939 42.38 -17.91 -9.41
C ALA A 939 42.38 -16.91 -8.24
N ILE A 940 43.48 -16.83 -7.47
CA ILE A 940 43.69 -15.79 -6.46
C ILE A 940 44.11 -14.47 -7.12
N ALA A 941 45.01 -14.51 -8.10
CA ALA A 941 45.49 -13.33 -8.84
C ALA A 941 44.40 -12.65 -9.69
N ASP A 942 43.36 -13.40 -10.05
CA ASP A 942 42.15 -12.88 -10.70
C ASP A 942 41.36 -11.90 -9.82
N TRP A 943 41.63 -11.86 -8.51
CA TRP A 943 41.08 -10.85 -7.62
C TRP A 943 42.01 -9.64 -7.57
N GLN A 944 41.60 -8.57 -8.24
CA GLN A 944 42.34 -7.33 -8.40
C GLN A 944 41.73 -6.20 -7.57
N GLU A 945 42.52 -5.16 -7.33
CA GLU A 945 42.05 -3.95 -6.65
C GLU A 945 40.89 -3.31 -7.43
N GLY A 946 39.79 -3.00 -6.73
CA GLY A 946 38.53 -2.51 -7.31
C GLY A 946 37.53 -3.60 -7.70
N ASP A 947 37.89 -4.88 -7.62
CA ASP A 947 36.94 -5.96 -7.85
C ASP A 947 35.87 -6.00 -6.76
N ARG A 948 34.63 -6.24 -7.19
CA ARG A 948 33.47 -6.39 -6.30
C ARG A 948 32.94 -7.81 -6.34
N ALA A 949 32.52 -8.31 -5.19
CA ALA A 949 31.85 -9.58 -5.03
C ALA A 949 30.51 -9.41 -4.31
N LEU A 950 29.53 -10.22 -4.72
CA LEU A 950 28.28 -10.36 -3.99
C LEU A 950 28.56 -11.06 -2.66
N LEU A 951 28.22 -10.43 -1.54
CA LEU A 951 28.28 -11.05 -0.22
C LEU A 951 26.96 -11.76 0.07
N LEU A 952 27.04 -13.02 0.50
CA LEU A 952 25.97 -13.75 1.18
C LEU A 952 26.38 -13.97 2.63
N HIS A 953 25.69 -13.28 3.54
CA HIS A 953 25.94 -13.34 4.96
C HIS A 953 24.97 -14.32 5.64
N SER A 954 25.49 -15.15 6.53
CA SER A 954 24.69 -15.97 7.44
C SER A 954 25.36 -16.13 8.81
N TYR A 955 24.56 -16.17 9.87
CA TYR A 955 25.07 -16.42 11.22
C TYR A 955 24.29 -17.52 11.96
N GLY A 956 24.93 -18.09 12.99
CA GLY A 956 24.33 -19.03 13.93
C GLY A 956 24.03 -18.45 15.32
N GLY A 957 23.64 -19.33 16.24
CA GLY A 957 23.12 -18.96 17.56
C GLY A 957 24.17 -18.94 18.67
N ILE A 958 23.77 -18.43 19.83
CA ILE A 958 24.54 -18.40 21.08
C ILE A 958 24.07 -19.53 22.01
N GLY A 959 24.91 -20.54 22.19
CA GLY A 959 24.69 -21.70 23.06
C GLY A 959 25.52 -21.68 24.34
N GLY A 960 25.74 -22.86 24.93
CA GLY A 960 26.50 -23.02 26.18
C GLY A 960 25.67 -22.80 27.45
N LYS A 961 26.35 -22.50 28.57
CA LYS A 961 25.71 -22.18 29.86
C LYS A 961 24.87 -20.91 29.79
N ASN A 962 25.33 -19.94 29.01
CA ASN A 962 24.71 -18.64 28.80
C ASN A 962 24.07 -18.57 27.41
N LYS A 963 23.23 -19.57 27.09
CA LYS A 963 22.53 -19.63 25.79
C LYS A 963 21.46 -18.54 25.68
N GLU A 964 21.25 -18.05 24.46
CA GLU A 964 20.20 -17.07 24.20
C GLU A 964 18.80 -17.70 24.24
N PRO A 965 17.73 -16.92 24.53
CA PRO A 965 16.36 -17.43 24.56
C PRO A 965 15.91 -18.09 23.25
N ALA A 966 16.34 -17.56 22.10
CA ALA A 966 16.03 -18.12 20.79
C ALA A 966 16.64 -19.51 20.55
N ALA A 967 17.68 -19.87 21.30
CA ALA A 967 18.33 -21.18 21.28
C ALA A 967 17.76 -22.15 22.35
N SER A 968 16.60 -21.84 22.93
CA SER A 968 15.92 -22.72 23.90
C SER A 968 15.35 -23.99 23.27
N THR A 969 15.11 -24.00 21.96
CA THR A 969 14.69 -25.18 21.20
C THR A 969 15.87 -25.81 20.45
N PRO A 970 15.77 -27.07 19.99
CA PRO A 970 16.82 -27.70 19.18
C PRO A 970 17.03 -27.05 17.81
N ILE A 971 16.14 -26.12 17.41
CA ILE A 971 16.12 -25.51 16.08
C ILE A 971 16.50 -24.05 16.22
N PHE A 972 17.58 -23.65 15.52
CA PHE A 972 17.97 -22.26 15.37
C PHE A 972 17.97 -21.89 13.89
N PHE A 973 17.18 -20.90 13.49
CA PHE A 973 17.01 -20.55 12.08
C PHE A 973 18.18 -19.74 11.51
N GLY A 974 18.84 -18.93 12.32
CA GLY A 974 19.85 -17.98 11.86
C GLY A 974 19.26 -16.77 11.15
N HIS A 975 20.14 -16.06 10.43
CA HIS A 975 19.81 -14.88 9.63
C HIS A 975 20.48 -14.96 8.27
N PHE A 976 19.92 -14.24 7.30
CA PHE A 976 20.44 -14.14 5.93
C PHE A 976 20.37 -12.69 5.47
N ALA A 977 21.47 -12.19 4.92
CA ALA A 977 21.52 -10.89 4.27
C ALA A 977 22.45 -10.93 3.06
N TYR A 978 22.24 -10.01 2.14
CA TYR A 978 23.20 -9.74 1.08
C TYR A 978 24.11 -8.56 1.46
N GLY A 979 25.15 -8.37 0.68
CA GLY A 979 25.96 -7.15 0.71
C GLY A 979 26.95 -7.12 -0.43
N VAL A 980 28.03 -6.38 -0.22
CA VAL A 980 29.13 -6.29 -1.16
C VAL A 980 30.45 -6.41 -0.42
N ALA A 981 31.40 -7.10 -1.04
CA ALA A 981 32.80 -7.04 -0.66
C ALA A 981 33.59 -6.42 -1.82
N GLU A 982 34.47 -5.48 -1.51
CA GLU A 982 35.38 -4.86 -2.47
C GLU A 982 36.82 -5.24 -2.13
N VAL A 983 37.62 -5.55 -3.14
CA VAL A 983 39.06 -5.76 -2.98
C VAL A 983 39.74 -4.41 -2.97
N ILE A 984 40.30 -4.04 -1.82
CA ILE A 984 41.05 -2.78 -1.66
C ILE A 984 42.50 -3.07 -1.29
N ARG A 985 43.37 -2.11 -1.57
CA ARG A 985 44.73 -2.11 -1.02
C ARG A 985 44.76 -1.41 0.33
N ASP A 986 45.07 -2.16 1.37
CA ASP A 986 45.22 -1.61 2.71
C ASP A 986 46.41 -0.64 2.77
N PRO A 987 46.22 0.65 3.10
CA PRO A 987 47.31 1.60 3.21
C PRO A 987 48.26 1.35 4.40
N LEU A 988 47.84 0.60 5.43
CA LEU A 988 48.71 0.29 6.57
C LEU A 988 49.63 -0.90 6.28
N ALA A 989 49.08 -1.99 5.75
CA ALA A 989 49.84 -3.19 5.42
C ALA A 989 50.23 -3.31 3.93
N SER A 990 49.91 -2.35 3.07
CA SER A 990 50.21 -2.38 1.62
C SER A 990 49.87 -3.73 0.94
N GLU A 991 48.77 -4.35 1.33
CA GLU A 991 48.32 -5.66 0.83
C GLU A 991 46.85 -5.61 0.45
N LEU A 992 46.42 -6.53 -0.43
CA LEU A 992 45.01 -6.61 -0.81
C LEU A 992 44.20 -7.29 0.30
N ARG A 993 43.05 -6.70 0.61
CA ARG A 993 42.06 -7.23 1.55
C ARG A 993 40.64 -6.99 1.07
N PHE A 994 39.69 -7.75 1.60
CA PHE A 994 38.27 -7.49 1.44
C PHE A 994 37.82 -6.37 2.40
N GLU A 995 37.17 -5.35 1.85
CA GLU A 995 36.35 -4.39 2.57
C GLU A 995 34.89 -4.81 2.44
N ILE A 996 34.19 -5.02 3.54
CA ILE A 996 32.89 -5.71 3.55
C ILE A 996 31.80 -4.78 4.11
N SER A 997 30.73 -4.63 3.33
CA SER A 997 29.53 -3.88 3.68
C SER A 997 28.28 -4.75 3.55
N TYR A 998 27.46 -4.77 4.59
CA TYR A 998 26.28 -5.60 4.73
C TYR A 998 25.02 -4.78 4.46
N HIS A 999 24.14 -5.28 3.60
CA HIS A 999 22.82 -4.69 3.35
C HIS A 999 21.77 -5.43 4.18
N GLN A 1000 21.61 -5.00 5.42
CA GLN A 1000 20.78 -5.67 6.41
C GLN A 1000 19.30 -5.32 6.22
N VAL A 1001 18.57 -6.20 5.53
CA VAL A 1001 17.11 -6.26 5.61
C VAL A 1001 16.76 -6.92 6.95
N TYR A 1002 16.61 -6.12 7.99
CA TYR A 1002 16.46 -6.60 9.36
C TYR A 1002 15.27 -5.94 10.06
N THR A 1003 14.49 -6.72 10.80
CA THR A 1003 13.33 -6.20 11.52
C THR A 1003 13.75 -5.39 12.75
N HIS A 1004 12.84 -4.57 13.27
CA HIS A 1004 13.05 -3.88 14.53
C HIS A 1004 13.39 -4.90 15.64
N ASN A 1005 14.37 -4.56 16.47
CA ASN A 1005 15.01 -5.48 17.42
C ASN A 1005 15.37 -4.74 18.71
N THR A 1006 15.76 -5.49 19.73
CA THR A 1006 16.10 -4.97 21.05
C THR A 1006 17.49 -4.31 21.10
N ASP A 1007 18.39 -4.64 20.17
CA ASP A 1007 19.80 -4.20 20.17
C ASP A 1007 20.04 -2.87 19.45
N GLY A 1008 19.02 -2.33 18.77
CA GLY A 1008 19.16 -1.10 17.98
C GLY A 1008 19.92 -1.32 16.68
N LEU A 1009 19.86 -2.50 16.09
CA LEU A 1009 20.35 -2.70 14.72
C LEU A 1009 19.37 -2.05 13.74
N ILE A 1010 19.84 -1.12 12.93
CA ILE A 1010 19.05 -0.39 11.95
C ILE A 1010 19.17 -1.05 10.59
N ALA A 1011 18.04 -1.32 9.92
CA ALA A 1011 18.04 -1.79 8.54
C ALA A 1011 18.71 -0.77 7.61
N GLY A 1012 19.66 -1.22 6.80
CA GLY A 1012 20.43 -0.36 5.90
C GLY A 1012 21.77 -0.98 5.52
N THR A 1013 22.68 -0.13 5.06
CA THR A 1013 24.06 -0.53 4.76
C THR A 1013 24.93 -0.33 5.99
N LEU A 1014 25.61 -1.38 6.44
CA LEU A 1014 26.47 -1.36 7.61
C LEU A 1014 27.86 -1.88 7.23
N HIS A 1015 28.89 -1.14 7.58
CA HIS A 1015 30.27 -1.60 7.42
C HIS A 1015 30.60 -2.71 8.42
N TRP A 1016 31.62 -3.52 8.14
CA TRP A 1016 32.17 -4.51 9.08
C TRP A 1016 32.31 -3.96 10.50
N SER A 1017 32.86 -2.74 10.63
CA SER A 1017 33.12 -2.15 11.94
C SER A 1017 31.87 -1.94 12.78
N ARG A 1018 30.70 -1.78 12.15
CA ARG A 1018 29.42 -1.60 12.85
C ARG A 1018 28.67 -2.91 13.06
N TYR A 1019 28.62 -3.77 12.04
CA TYR A 1019 27.74 -4.95 12.08
C TYR A 1019 28.39 -6.16 12.74
N VAL A 1020 29.61 -6.51 12.33
CA VAL A 1020 30.30 -7.69 12.85
C VAL A 1020 31.26 -7.31 13.96
N GLY A 1021 32.16 -6.35 13.69
CA GLY A 1021 33.32 -6.05 14.53
C GLY A 1021 33.05 -5.24 15.79
N ASP A 1022 31.92 -4.52 15.87
CA ASP A 1022 31.56 -3.69 17.03
C ASP A 1022 31.52 -4.53 18.31
N ARG A 1023 32.22 -4.08 19.35
CA ARG A 1023 32.36 -4.82 20.61
C ARG A 1023 31.07 -4.81 21.44
N GLN A 1024 30.21 -3.80 21.27
CA GLN A 1024 28.97 -3.65 22.02
C GLN A 1024 27.74 -4.02 21.20
N PHE A 1025 27.69 -3.57 19.95
CA PHE A 1025 26.52 -3.74 19.05
C PHE A 1025 26.73 -4.83 17.99
N GLY A 1026 27.94 -5.35 17.85
CA GLY A 1026 28.30 -6.33 16.83
C GLY A 1026 28.27 -7.77 17.34
N TRP A 1027 28.50 -8.72 16.42
CA TRP A 1027 28.26 -10.15 16.65
C TRP A 1027 29.53 -11.02 16.71
N LEU A 1028 30.71 -10.45 16.44
CA LEU A 1028 31.98 -11.19 16.28
C LEU A 1028 32.31 -12.12 17.47
N GLY A 1029 32.07 -11.65 18.70
CA GLY A 1029 32.44 -12.35 19.92
C GLY A 1029 31.45 -13.44 20.36
N THR A 1030 30.23 -13.41 19.84
CA THR A 1030 29.12 -14.24 20.36
C THR A 1030 28.49 -15.17 19.34
N ARG A 1031 28.52 -14.85 18.04
CA ARG A 1031 27.89 -15.68 17.01
C ARG A 1031 28.94 -16.28 16.06
N PRO A 1032 28.74 -17.52 15.58
CA PRO A 1032 29.47 -18.02 14.42
C PRO A 1032 28.92 -17.39 13.13
N ILE A 1033 29.80 -16.90 12.25
CA ILE A 1033 29.43 -16.18 11.02
C ILE A 1033 30.04 -16.86 9.80
N CYS A 1034 29.27 -16.97 8.72
CA CYS A 1034 29.69 -17.45 7.41
C CYS A 1034 29.33 -16.40 6.36
N ASP A 1035 30.37 -15.73 5.86
CA ASP A 1035 30.30 -14.77 4.76
C ASP A 1035 30.83 -15.43 3.50
N ILE A 1036 30.00 -15.52 2.46
CA ILE A 1036 30.37 -16.11 1.17
C ILE A 1036 30.44 -14.99 0.13
N LEU A 1037 31.62 -14.77 -0.42
CA LEU A 1037 31.90 -13.76 -1.44
C LEU A 1037 31.86 -14.44 -2.81
N VAL A 1038 31.01 -13.96 -3.70
CA VAL A 1038 30.81 -14.54 -5.03
C VAL A 1038 31.21 -13.53 -6.09
N LYS A 1039 32.26 -13.85 -6.84
CA LYS A 1039 32.67 -13.11 -8.04
C LYS A 1039 32.29 -13.90 -9.28
N LEU A 1040 31.52 -13.28 -10.17
CA LEU A 1040 31.12 -13.81 -11.46
C LEU A 1040 30.94 -12.64 -12.40
N ASP A 1041 31.78 -12.51 -13.42
CA ASP A 1041 31.82 -11.29 -14.27
C ASP A 1041 30.46 -10.95 -14.89
N ALA A 1042 29.67 -11.96 -15.29
CA ALA A 1042 28.30 -11.79 -15.76
C ALA A 1042 27.35 -11.10 -14.76
N PHE A 1043 27.63 -11.17 -13.45
CA PHE A 1043 26.81 -10.57 -12.40
C PHE A 1043 27.49 -9.36 -11.73
N THR A 1044 28.80 -9.44 -11.46
CA THR A 1044 29.57 -8.43 -10.74
C THR A 1044 30.16 -7.35 -11.66
N GLY A 1045 30.31 -7.65 -12.95
CA GLY A 1045 30.82 -6.73 -13.96
C GLY A 1045 29.81 -5.66 -14.40
N ASP A 1046 30.32 -4.69 -15.16
CA ASP A 1046 29.54 -3.60 -15.77
C ASP A 1046 29.25 -3.89 -17.26
N TYR A 1047 27.99 -3.70 -17.65
CA TYR A 1047 27.55 -3.68 -19.04
C TYR A 1047 27.49 -2.25 -19.56
N ASN A 1048 28.05 -1.99 -20.75
CA ASN A 1048 28.10 -0.65 -21.33
C ASN A 1048 26.96 -0.42 -22.33
N PHE A 1049 26.03 0.46 -21.99
CA PHE A 1049 24.90 0.86 -22.83
C PHE A 1049 25.17 2.21 -23.50
N ASP A 1050 26.00 2.22 -24.55
CA ASP A 1050 26.36 3.43 -25.33
C ASP A 1050 26.80 4.62 -24.43
N GLY A 1051 27.65 4.33 -23.44
CA GLY A 1051 28.20 5.32 -22.50
C GLY A 1051 27.61 5.24 -21.08
N VAL A 1052 26.50 4.53 -20.88
CA VAL A 1052 25.91 4.30 -19.54
C VAL A 1052 26.30 2.92 -19.03
N ARG A 1053 27.10 2.84 -17.97
CA ARG A 1053 27.44 1.57 -17.32
C ARG A 1053 26.33 1.11 -16.38
N ARG A 1054 25.97 -0.17 -16.44
CA ARG A 1054 25.05 -0.79 -15.48
C ARG A 1054 25.59 -2.14 -15.03
N SER A 1055 25.52 -2.42 -13.74
CA SER A 1055 25.88 -3.72 -13.16
C SER A 1055 24.65 -4.35 -12.50
N PRO A 1056 24.41 -5.66 -12.69
CA PRO A 1056 23.40 -6.41 -11.95
C PRO A 1056 23.60 -6.33 -10.43
N LEU A 1057 24.86 -6.34 -9.97
CA LEU A 1057 25.18 -6.16 -8.55
C LEU A 1057 24.75 -4.76 -8.08
N THR A 1058 25.15 -3.68 -8.77
CA THR A 1058 24.75 -2.30 -8.40
C THR A 1058 23.23 -2.15 -8.35
N GLU A 1059 22.51 -2.65 -9.36
CA GLU A 1059 21.04 -2.62 -9.38
C GLU A 1059 20.46 -3.39 -8.18
N MET A 1060 21.00 -4.56 -7.85
CA MET A 1060 20.58 -5.33 -6.69
C MET A 1060 20.79 -4.56 -5.37
N LEU A 1061 21.93 -3.88 -5.22
CA LEU A 1061 22.20 -3.05 -4.04
C LEU A 1061 21.19 -1.91 -3.94
N SER A 1062 20.88 -1.20 -5.04
CA SER A 1062 19.84 -0.16 -5.04
C SER A 1062 18.45 -0.68 -4.65
N GLN A 1063 18.09 -1.91 -5.07
CA GLN A 1063 16.85 -2.56 -4.63
C GLN A 1063 16.86 -2.89 -3.12
N LEU A 1064 18.02 -3.27 -2.56
CA LEU A 1064 18.19 -3.50 -1.13
C LEU A 1064 18.14 -2.20 -0.32
N GLU A 1065 18.72 -1.10 -0.82
CA GLU A 1065 18.61 0.23 -0.20
C GLU A 1065 17.15 0.67 -0.08
N VAL A 1066 16.38 0.49 -1.16
CA VAL A 1066 14.93 0.73 -1.17
C VAL A 1066 14.20 -0.13 -0.14
N MET A 1067 14.52 -1.42 -0.09
CA MET A 1067 13.90 -2.35 0.86
C MET A 1067 14.22 -1.97 2.31
N THR A 1068 15.48 -1.69 2.61
CA THR A 1068 15.93 -1.35 3.97
C THR A 1068 15.35 -0.04 4.47
N ALA A 1069 15.25 0.99 3.63
CA ALA A 1069 14.58 2.25 3.96
C ALA A 1069 13.14 2.02 4.42
N ARG A 1070 12.41 1.11 3.78
CA ARG A 1070 11.04 0.79 4.16
C ARG A 1070 10.95 -0.08 5.40
N TYR A 1071 11.91 -0.98 5.60
CA TYR A 1071 12.03 -1.76 6.83
C TYR A 1071 12.22 -0.87 8.07
N ARG A 1072 12.95 0.25 7.94
CA ARG A 1072 13.17 1.23 9.03
C ARG A 1072 11.88 1.88 9.55
N ILE A 1073 10.84 1.98 8.72
CA ILE A 1073 9.58 2.65 9.08
C ILE A 1073 8.34 1.74 8.99
N GLY A 1074 8.53 0.44 8.77
CA GLY A 1074 7.40 -0.49 8.67
C GLY A 1074 6.47 -0.23 7.49
N ASP A 1075 7.00 0.26 6.36
CA ASP A 1075 6.17 0.81 5.26
C ASP A 1075 5.20 1.92 5.69
N GLY A 1076 5.62 2.75 6.64
CA GLY A 1076 4.77 3.77 7.25
C GLY A 1076 3.95 3.28 8.44
N THR A 1077 4.02 2.00 8.83
CA THR A 1077 3.31 1.48 10.02
C THR A 1077 4.11 1.54 11.32
N GLY A 1078 5.32 2.09 11.28
CA GLY A 1078 6.21 2.27 12.44
C GLY A 1078 7.00 1.02 12.87
N GLY A 1079 6.72 -0.16 12.30
CA GLY A 1079 7.40 -1.40 12.70
C GLY A 1079 7.39 -2.49 11.62
N THR A 1080 8.41 -3.35 11.65
CA THR A 1080 8.54 -4.56 10.82
C THR A 1080 8.77 -5.76 11.72
N TYR A 1081 8.15 -6.89 11.38
CA TYR A 1081 8.19 -8.12 12.19
C TYR A 1081 8.36 -9.35 11.30
N VAL A 1082 8.99 -10.39 11.84
CA VAL A 1082 9.19 -11.66 11.13
C VAL A 1082 7.90 -12.49 11.15
N GLY A 1083 7.47 -12.98 9.99
CA GLY A 1083 6.31 -13.87 9.88
C GLY A 1083 6.47 -14.98 8.82
N PRO A 1084 5.56 -15.97 8.79
CA PRO A 1084 5.63 -17.11 7.86
C PRO A 1084 5.59 -16.77 6.37
N ALA A 1085 5.01 -15.61 6.02
CA ALA A 1085 4.87 -15.16 4.63
C ALA A 1085 5.84 -14.04 4.24
N ASN A 1086 6.46 -13.38 5.24
CA ASN A 1086 7.41 -12.29 5.04
C ASN A 1086 8.54 -12.45 6.06
N ASN A 1087 9.73 -12.80 5.56
CA ASN A 1087 10.94 -12.78 6.35
C ASN A 1087 12.08 -12.13 5.56
N CYS A 1088 13.12 -11.75 6.28
CA CYS A 1088 14.29 -11.06 5.74
C CYS A 1088 14.90 -11.79 4.54
N SER A 1089 14.97 -13.12 4.57
CA SER A 1089 15.56 -13.91 3.48
C SER A 1089 14.73 -13.84 2.20
N GLN A 1090 13.40 -13.94 2.29
CA GLN A 1090 12.51 -13.81 1.14
C GLN A 1090 12.60 -12.43 0.49
N ASP A 1091 12.62 -11.37 1.31
CA ASP A 1091 12.67 -9.99 0.83
C ASP A 1091 14.06 -9.62 0.28
N SER A 1092 15.14 -10.13 0.87
CA SER A 1092 16.49 -10.00 0.31
C SER A 1092 16.62 -10.70 -1.05
N ASN A 1093 16.10 -11.91 -1.21
CA ASN A 1093 16.14 -12.64 -2.49
C ASN A 1093 15.33 -11.95 -3.59
N ARG A 1094 14.31 -11.16 -3.24
CA ARG A 1094 13.55 -10.36 -4.21
C ARG A 1094 14.44 -9.35 -4.94
N ALA A 1095 15.39 -8.73 -4.25
CA ALA A 1095 16.32 -7.78 -4.86
C ALA A 1095 17.20 -8.44 -5.93
N LEU A 1096 17.66 -9.68 -5.69
CA LEU A 1096 18.40 -10.48 -6.67
C LEU A 1096 17.58 -10.76 -7.93
N PHE A 1097 16.29 -11.11 -7.79
CA PHE A 1097 15.43 -11.34 -8.94
C PHE A 1097 15.12 -10.06 -9.71
N ALA A 1098 14.84 -8.97 -8.99
CA ALA A 1098 14.53 -7.68 -9.59
C ALA A 1098 15.71 -7.15 -10.43
N SER A 1099 16.95 -7.29 -9.95
CA SER A 1099 18.13 -6.81 -10.68
C SER A 1099 18.32 -7.52 -12.03
N ILE A 1100 18.22 -8.85 -12.06
CA ILE A 1100 18.36 -9.64 -13.29
C ILE A 1100 17.25 -9.27 -14.29
N GLN A 1101 16.00 -9.12 -13.83
CA GLN A 1101 14.90 -8.74 -14.71
C GLN A 1101 15.03 -7.31 -15.24
N ASN A 1102 15.50 -6.37 -14.42
CA ASN A 1102 15.69 -4.97 -14.84
C ASN A 1102 16.78 -4.84 -15.90
N ILE A 1103 17.90 -5.57 -15.75
CA ILE A 1103 18.96 -5.61 -16.76
C ILE A 1103 18.46 -6.25 -18.05
N LYS A 1104 17.74 -7.39 -17.95
CA LYS A 1104 17.11 -8.06 -19.09
C LYS A 1104 16.17 -7.12 -19.85
N ALA A 1105 15.24 -6.48 -19.15
CA ALA A 1105 14.27 -5.57 -19.76
C ALA A 1105 14.94 -4.35 -20.42
N GLY A 1106 16.02 -3.84 -19.81
CA GLY A 1106 16.85 -2.79 -20.41
C GLY A 1106 17.45 -3.21 -21.75
N ILE A 1107 17.97 -4.43 -21.83
CA ILE A 1107 18.63 -4.98 -23.03
C ILE A 1107 17.64 -5.40 -24.12
N GLU A 1108 16.53 -6.04 -23.76
CA GLU A 1108 15.54 -6.56 -24.72
C GLU A 1108 14.60 -5.49 -25.30
N SER A 1109 14.58 -4.28 -24.74
CA SER A 1109 13.72 -3.19 -25.18
C SER A 1109 13.93 -2.75 -26.65
N ASN A 1110 15.03 -3.16 -27.28
CA ASN A 1110 15.30 -2.94 -28.71
C ASN A 1110 16.14 -4.08 -29.32
N GLN A 1111 15.50 -4.98 -30.09
CA GLN A 1111 16.15 -6.16 -30.67
C GLN A 1111 17.24 -5.83 -31.70
N ASP A 1112 17.09 -4.74 -32.46
CA ASP A 1112 18.10 -4.32 -33.44
C ASP A 1112 19.31 -3.69 -32.75
N TRP A 1113 19.07 -2.94 -31.68
CA TRP A 1113 20.12 -2.43 -30.81
C TRP A 1113 20.93 -3.55 -30.18
N LEU A 1114 20.28 -4.60 -29.65
CA LEU A 1114 20.96 -5.75 -29.02
C LEU A 1114 21.92 -6.44 -29.99
N LYS A 1115 21.50 -6.66 -31.26
CA LYS A 1115 22.37 -7.26 -32.28
C LYS A 1115 23.60 -6.39 -32.58
N ASN A 1116 23.40 -5.08 -32.70
CA ASN A 1116 24.47 -4.11 -32.96
C ASN A 1116 25.40 -3.88 -31.76
N TRP A 1117 24.89 -4.03 -30.54
CA TRP A 1117 25.68 -3.95 -29.32
C TRP A 1117 26.50 -5.24 -29.12
N ALA A 1118 25.87 -6.40 -29.30
CA ALA A 1118 26.53 -7.70 -29.16
C ALA A 1118 27.69 -7.88 -30.16
N SER A 1119 27.57 -7.33 -31.37
CA SER A 1119 28.67 -7.34 -32.34
C SER A 1119 29.84 -6.42 -31.94
N ARG A 1120 29.57 -5.33 -31.21
CA ARG A 1120 30.58 -4.39 -30.70
C ARG A 1120 31.21 -4.85 -29.39
N HIS A 1121 30.50 -5.61 -28.57
CA HIS A 1121 30.91 -6.08 -27.25
C HIS A 1121 30.68 -7.59 -27.08
N PRO A 1122 31.42 -8.45 -27.82
CA PRO A 1122 31.14 -9.89 -27.88
C PRO A 1122 31.25 -10.58 -26.51
N GLN A 1123 32.22 -10.19 -25.68
CA GLN A 1123 32.40 -10.75 -24.33
C GLN A 1123 31.23 -10.38 -23.41
N GLN A 1124 30.79 -9.11 -23.41
CA GLN A 1124 29.62 -8.69 -22.62
C GLN A 1124 28.32 -9.35 -23.10
N ALA A 1125 28.22 -9.71 -24.38
CA ALA A 1125 27.08 -10.46 -24.89
C ALA A 1125 27.05 -11.91 -24.39
N GLU A 1126 28.23 -12.55 -24.27
CA GLU A 1126 28.37 -13.88 -23.66
C GLU A 1126 28.00 -13.84 -22.16
N ASP A 1127 28.56 -12.87 -21.44
CA ASP A 1127 28.24 -12.60 -20.03
C ASP A 1127 26.75 -12.35 -19.83
N PHE A 1128 26.11 -11.58 -20.71
CA PHE A 1128 24.68 -11.32 -20.65
C PHE A 1128 23.86 -12.60 -20.84
N ASN A 1129 24.21 -13.45 -21.81
CA ASN A 1129 23.53 -14.74 -22.00
C ASN A 1129 23.67 -15.62 -20.75
N GLN A 1130 24.87 -15.65 -20.15
CA GLN A 1130 25.13 -16.36 -18.90
C GLN A 1130 24.26 -15.82 -17.75
N LEU A 1131 24.11 -14.49 -17.63
CA LEU A 1131 23.26 -13.84 -16.63
C LEU A 1131 21.78 -14.25 -16.78
N ILE A 1132 21.29 -14.34 -18.02
CA ILE A 1132 19.90 -14.76 -18.29
C ILE A 1132 19.67 -16.21 -17.86
N GLU A 1133 20.59 -17.10 -18.22
CA GLU A 1133 20.51 -18.51 -17.81
C GLU A 1133 20.59 -18.65 -16.28
N LEU A 1134 21.52 -17.94 -15.65
CA LEU A 1134 21.65 -17.86 -14.19
C LEU A 1134 20.33 -17.43 -13.54
N GLY A 1135 19.67 -16.40 -14.09
CA GLY A 1135 18.37 -15.93 -13.60
C GLY A 1135 17.26 -16.98 -13.68
N ILE A 1136 17.20 -17.74 -14.78
CA ILE A 1136 16.23 -18.83 -14.96
C ILE A 1136 16.48 -19.93 -13.93
N ASP A 1137 17.75 -20.30 -13.72
CA ASP A 1137 18.14 -21.34 -12.78
C ASP A 1137 17.89 -20.96 -11.33
N LEU A 1138 18.25 -19.72 -10.94
CA LEU A 1138 17.93 -19.17 -9.61
C LEU A 1138 16.42 -19.20 -9.35
N LYS A 1139 15.60 -18.79 -10.32
CA LYS A 1139 14.14 -18.79 -10.20
C LYS A 1139 13.61 -20.21 -9.99
N ARG A 1140 14.08 -21.17 -10.79
CA ARG A 1140 13.70 -22.58 -10.70
C ARG A 1140 14.10 -23.21 -9.36
N GLN A 1141 15.28 -22.89 -8.84
CA GLN A 1141 15.79 -23.49 -7.60
C GLN A 1141 15.12 -22.90 -6.35
N LEU A 1142 14.92 -21.59 -6.31
CA LEU A 1142 14.35 -20.89 -5.16
C LEU A 1142 12.81 -20.89 -5.15
N GLN A 1143 12.14 -21.10 -6.31
CA GLN A 1143 10.68 -21.17 -6.45
C GLN A 1143 10.20 -22.44 -7.19
N PRO A 1144 10.38 -23.65 -6.62
CA PRO A 1144 10.16 -24.91 -7.35
C PRO A 1144 8.70 -25.19 -7.77
N PHE A 1145 7.70 -24.51 -7.18
CA PHE A 1145 6.27 -24.76 -7.46
C PHE A 1145 5.60 -23.75 -8.41
N GLY A 1146 6.38 -22.88 -9.07
CA GLY A 1146 6.03 -22.31 -10.39
C GLY A 1146 4.86 -21.33 -10.51
N GLN A 1147 4.20 -20.89 -9.44
CA GLN A 1147 3.25 -19.77 -9.51
C GLN A 1147 4.01 -18.44 -9.32
N PRO A 1148 4.00 -17.52 -10.30
CA PRO A 1148 4.69 -16.24 -10.15
C PRO A 1148 4.12 -15.44 -8.99
N ARG A 1149 5.00 -14.94 -8.11
CA ARG A 1149 4.62 -13.87 -7.18
C ARG A 1149 4.35 -12.62 -8.04
N SER A 1150 3.08 -12.25 -8.21
CA SER A 1150 2.70 -11.10 -9.06
C SER A 1150 3.33 -9.78 -8.60
N ASP A 1151 3.69 -9.66 -7.33
CA ASP A 1151 4.42 -8.51 -6.77
C ASP A 1151 5.91 -8.48 -7.19
N TRP A 1152 6.51 -9.61 -7.58
CA TRP A 1152 7.86 -9.66 -8.13
C TRP A 1152 7.88 -9.28 -9.62
N GLU A 1153 6.80 -9.56 -10.36
CA GLU A 1153 6.66 -9.21 -11.78
C GLU A 1153 6.26 -7.74 -12.00
N ASN A 1154 5.46 -7.16 -11.10
CA ASN A 1154 4.91 -5.80 -11.29
C ASN A 1154 5.82 -4.65 -10.80
N GLN A 1155 7.06 -4.93 -10.35
CA GLN A 1155 8.01 -3.93 -9.81
C GLN A 1155 7.40 -3.00 -8.73
N GLU A 1156 6.30 -3.40 -8.09
CA GLU A 1156 5.70 -2.61 -7.04
C GLU A 1156 6.60 -2.71 -5.81
N TYR A 1157 7.32 -1.64 -5.48
CA TYR A 1157 8.02 -1.49 -4.21
C TYR A 1157 6.99 -1.56 -3.08
N ASN A 1158 6.55 -2.77 -2.70
CA ASN A 1158 5.59 -3.09 -1.64
C ASN A 1158 6.26 -4.05 -0.66
N LEU A 1159 6.30 -3.68 0.63
CA LEU A 1159 6.74 -4.58 1.69
C LEU A 1159 5.80 -5.78 1.68
N GLY A 1160 6.34 -6.99 1.87
CA GLY A 1160 5.56 -8.21 1.78
C GLY A 1160 4.25 -8.08 2.56
N THR A 1161 3.13 -8.35 1.89
CA THR A 1161 1.79 -8.22 2.48
C THR A 1161 1.70 -9.08 3.74
N THR A 1162 1.36 -8.51 4.91
CA THR A 1162 1.21 -9.30 6.15
C THR A 1162 0.23 -10.45 5.91
N LEU A 1163 0.37 -11.57 6.65
CA LEU A 1163 -0.55 -12.73 6.58
C LEU A 1163 -2.03 -12.34 6.55
N GLU A 1164 -2.39 -11.22 7.15
CA GLU A 1164 -3.73 -10.68 7.22
C GLU A 1164 -4.32 -10.14 5.90
N ASP A 1165 -3.49 -9.84 4.91
CA ASP A 1165 -3.96 -9.23 3.66
C ASP A 1165 -4.69 -10.23 2.76
N GLU A 1166 -4.13 -11.43 2.61
CA GLU A 1166 -4.69 -12.57 1.89
C GLU A 1166 -4.21 -13.90 2.53
N PRO A 1167 -4.75 -14.31 3.70
CA PRO A 1167 -4.18 -15.39 4.53
C PRO A 1167 -4.00 -16.73 3.81
N LEU A 1168 -4.97 -17.12 2.98
CA LEU A 1168 -4.86 -18.36 2.20
C LEU A 1168 -3.82 -18.26 1.08
N ARG A 1169 -3.66 -17.07 0.47
CA ARG A 1169 -2.63 -16.83 -0.55
C ARG A 1169 -1.26 -16.73 0.09
N ASN A 1170 -1.12 -16.01 1.20
CA ASN A 1170 0.13 -15.82 1.94
C ASN A 1170 0.65 -17.15 2.52
N LEU A 1171 -0.25 -18.00 3.03
CA LEU A 1171 0.11 -19.37 3.43
C LEU A 1171 0.56 -20.22 2.23
N ALA A 1172 -0.17 -20.18 1.11
CA ALA A 1172 0.25 -20.86 -0.12
C ALA A 1172 1.59 -20.33 -0.67
N MET A 1173 1.84 -19.02 -0.55
CA MET A 1173 3.09 -18.36 -0.97
C MET A 1173 4.29 -18.73 -0.08
N GLY A 1174 4.09 -18.81 1.24
CA GLY A 1174 5.11 -19.33 2.16
C GLY A 1174 5.47 -20.78 1.84
N LEU A 1175 4.48 -21.62 1.55
CA LEU A 1175 4.69 -23.01 1.14
C LEU A 1175 5.38 -23.14 -0.23
N SER A 1176 5.05 -22.29 -1.21
CA SER A 1176 5.63 -22.35 -2.56
C SER A 1176 7.09 -21.86 -2.62
N SER A 1177 7.55 -21.12 -1.61
CA SER A 1177 8.91 -20.55 -1.51
C SER A 1177 9.68 -21.05 -0.28
N TRP A 1178 9.37 -22.25 0.21
CA TRP A 1178 9.93 -22.76 1.47
C TRP A 1178 11.47 -22.75 1.55
N ARG A 1179 12.18 -22.82 0.42
CA ARG A 1179 13.66 -22.76 0.39
C ARG A 1179 14.22 -21.38 0.74
N THR A 1180 13.44 -20.32 0.52
CA THR A 1180 13.79 -18.95 0.95
C THR A 1180 13.26 -18.63 2.35
N LEU A 1181 12.53 -19.55 3.01
CA LEU A 1181 12.18 -19.41 4.43
C LEU A 1181 13.34 -19.75 5.36
N LEU A 1182 14.27 -20.59 4.93
CA LEU A 1182 15.41 -21.03 5.73
C LEU A 1182 16.67 -20.26 5.32
N PRO A 1183 17.19 -19.35 6.17
CA PRO A 1183 18.32 -18.48 5.86
C PRO A 1183 19.53 -19.19 5.25
N ARG A 1184 19.99 -20.28 5.91
CA ARG A 1184 21.13 -21.08 5.43
C ARG A 1184 20.82 -21.78 4.11
N LYS A 1185 19.62 -22.35 3.96
CA LYS A 1185 19.25 -23.05 2.73
C LYS A 1185 19.21 -22.11 1.52
N ALA A 1186 18.73 -20.88 1.72
CA ALA A 1186 18.73 -19.86 0.69
C ALA A 1186 20.16 -19.52 0.25
N SER A 1187 21.06 -19.24 1.22
CA SER A 1187 22.48 -18.99 0.96
C SER A 1187 23.15 -20.11 0.16
N ASP A 1188 23.02 -21.35 0.64
CA ASP A 1188 23.59 -22.55 0.01
C ASP A 1188 23.09 -22.69 -1.44
N THR A 1189 21.78 -22.50 -1.66
CA THR A 1189 21.15 -22.65 -2.98
C THR A 1189 21.65 -21.59 -3.98
N VAL A 1190 21.77 -20.34 -3.54
CA VAL A 1190 22.27 -19.25 -4.39
C VAL A 1190 23.72 -19.53 -4.78
N VAL A 1191 24.61 -19.73 -3.81
CA VAL A 1191 26.05 -19.98 -4.06
C VAL A 1191 26.29 -21.17 -4.97
N GLN A 1192 25.56 -22.27 -4.79
CA GLN A 1192 25.69 -23.45 -5.66
C GLN A 1192 25.26 -23.17 -7.09
N THR A 1193 24.22 -22.35 -7.26
CA THR A 1193 23.78 -21.94 -8.59
C THR A 1193 24.87 -21.09 -9.24
N PHE A 1194 25.48 -20.14 -8.52
CA PHE A 1194 26.61 -19.36 -9.04
C PHE A 1194 27.84 -20.23 -9.37
N LEU A 1195 28.20 -21.20 -8.52
CA LEU A 1195 29.30 -22.14 -8.80
C LEU A 1195 29.08 -22.94 -10.09
N LYS A 1196 27.83 -23.30 -10.42
CA LYS A 1196 27.49 -23.97 -11.68
C LYS A 1196 27.88 -23.14 -12.91
N TYR A 1197 27.87 -21.81 -12.79
CA TYR A 1197 28.30 -20.87 -13.81
C TYR A 1197 29.76 -20.43 -13.65
N ASN A 1198 30.58 -21.26 -12.98
CA ASN A 1198 32.01 -21.04 -12.76
C ASN A 1198 32.35 -19.75 -11.99
N ALA A 1199 31.46 -19.31 -11.09
CA ALA A 1199 31.78 -18.24 -10.17
C ALA A 1199 32.98 -18.61 -9.28
N CYS A 1200 33.83 -17.63 -8.98
CA CYS A 1200 34.89 -17.73 -8.00
C CYS A 1200 34.33 -17.39 -6.62
N VAL A 1201 34.33 -18.36 -5.69
CA VAL A 1201 33.63 -18.23 -4.41
C VAL A 1201 34.59 -18.28 -3.24
N TRP A 1202 34.61 -17.24 -2.41
CA TRP A 1202 35.44 -17.17 -1.21
C TRP A 1202 34.59 -17.28 0.05
N VAL A 1203 34.85 -18.27 0.90
CA VAL A 1203 34.08 -18.51 2.13
C VAL A 1203 34.91 -18.08 3.34
N LEU A 1204 34.42 -17.08 4.07
CA LEU A 1204 35.01 -16.52 5.28
C LEU A 1204 34.18 -16.96 6.49
N ARG A 1205 34.82 -17.63 7.45
CA ARG A 1205 34.19 -18.13 8.68
C ARG A 1205 34.84 -17.55 9.92
N THR A 1206 34.01 -17.16 10.87
CA THR A 1206 34.41 -16.88 12.25
C THR A 1206 33.55 -17.70 13.21
N ASN A 1207 34.14 -18.17 14.31
CA ASN A 1207 33.42 -18.92 15.34
C ASN A 1207 33.71 -18.32 16.72
N GLN A 1208 32.97 -17.27 17.12
CA GLN A 1208 33.11 -16.61 18.44
C GLN A 1208 34.56 -16.22 18.73
N ILE A 1209 35.08 -15.21 18.02
CA ILE A 1209 36.50 -14.82 18.06
C ILE A 1209 36.72 -13.49 18.81
N GLY A 1210 37.98 -13.16 19.08
CA GLY A 1210 38.37 -12.06 19.97
C GLY A 1210 39.01 -12.61 21.24
N GLY A 1211 38.51 -12.19 22.40
CA GLY A 1211 38.79 -12.88 23.66
C GLY A 1211 37.99 -14.19 23.81
N TYR A 1212 38.29 -14.95 24.86
CA TYR A 1212 37.70 -16.26 25.10
C TYR A 1212 36.69 -16.24 26.27
N ASN A 1213 35.42 -16.54 25.98
CA ASN A 1213 34.37 -16.70 26.99
C ASN A 1213 33.97 -18.18 27.14
N PRO A 1214 34.32 -18.89 28.23
CA PRO A 1214 34.02 -20.31 28.37
C PRO A 1214 32.53 -20.65 28.57
N ASN A 1215 31.65 -19.66 28.81
CA ASN A 1215 30.25 -19.90 29.16
C ASN A 1215 29.29 -19.91 27.95
N ILE A 1216 29.76 -19.53 26.77
CA ILE A 1216 28.98 -19.59 25.52
C ILE A 1216 29.55 -20.64 24.57
N GLU A 1217 28.74 -21.15 23.66
CA GLU A 1217 29.19 -22.08 22.59
C GLU A 1217 28.51 -21.70 21.27
N PRO A 1218 29.14 -21.91 20.11
CA PRO A 1218 28.51 -21.58 18.82
C PRO A 1218 27.44 -22.63 18.47
N ILE A 1219 26.29 -22.18 17.95
CA ILE A 1219 25.22 -23.05 17.41
C ILE A 1219 25.09 -22.85 15.91
N ALA A 1220 25.01 -23.93 15.13
CA ALA A 1220 24.83 -23.85 13.69
C ALA A 1220 23.36 -23.51 13.35
N PRO A 1221 23.09 -22.67 12.34
CA PRO A 1221 21.75 -22.52 11.83
C PRO A 1221 21.32 -23.80 11.10
N ILE A 1222 20.03 -24.13 11.23
CA ILE A 1222 19.42 -25.31 10.64
C ILE A 1222 19.46 -25.26 9.10
N THR A 1223 19.69 -26.42 8.48
CA THR A 1223 19.51 -26.63 7.05
C THR A 1223 18.86 -27.99 6.83
N LEU A 1224 17.93 -28.08 5.87
CA LEU A 1224 17.17 -29.29 5.51
C LEU A 1224 17.90 -30.16 4.48
#